data_AF-A0A5N6PU16-F1
#
_entry.id   AF-A0A5N6PU16-F1
#
_cell.length_a   1.000
_cell.length_b   1.000
_cell.length_c   1.000
_cell.angle_alpha   90.00
_cell.angle_beta   90.00
_cell.angle_gamma   90.00
#
_symmetry.space_group_name_H-M   'P 1'
#
loop_
_entity.id
_entity.type
_entity.pdbx_description
1 polymer ?
#
loop_
_entity_poly.entity_id
_entity_poly.type
_entity_poly.pdbx_seq_one_letter_code
_entity_poly.pdbx_strand_id
1 'polypeptide(L)'
;MESMLSTFMPPSSSSAAVLSTQNPNLSPFTPHNHLQILHHPFWYPLSSSLTKRLPVTCCALQQPNMAAPAKEAKLWGGRFEEGVTDAVERFTESISFDKKLYKQDINGSRAHASMLAKQGLMSSSDRDSIVEGLDQIEEQIERGEFVWRTDREDVHMNIEATLTDLIGEPAKKLHTARSRNDQVSTDFRLWCRDAIDAILSHIKQLQVALLRLAKKNIGVIIPGYTHLQKAEPVLLQHHLLAYVEQLEFDARRLLDCRVRLNFCPLGACALAGTGLPIDRFMTSDALGFTAPMRNSMDAVSDRDFILELLSGNAIMGLHLSWLGEEWGLWASEESGFSMEVVSGKSARLVGDLVTLQILCKGLPLTYNRDLQEDKEPVFDSVETIIGMLKLSADFAQNVTYNQDKIQKALPSGYSDPSLVVDRDSILKCLDKIEEQVEVGQFLGTQNEEPAKNIHTTRSQNGQVPTDFHLWCYDAIDTIVSHIKHLQVAMVRLAKKNTGVIVPGYTHLQRAQPVLLQHHLLAYVEQLERDAERLLDCTARLNIMKNSMEAVVSDHAFVLEFLSANSITAIHLSRLGEEWVLWASEEFGFITPSDSVSTGSSIMPQKKNPDPMELVRGKSARVVGDLVKLQLAHHHGLQVDKEPVTDSVKTIIGMLEVSAEFAQNITYSQDRIQKSLPAGHLDATTLADYLVHKAS
;
A
#
# COMPACT_ATOMS: atom_id res chain seq x y z
N MET A 1 -48.78 -29.32 46.75
CA MET A 1 -49.26 -29.24 45.36
C MET A 1 -48.03 -29.23 44.47
N GLU A 2 -47.28 -30.33 44.39
CA GLU A 2 -47.50 -31.57 43.61
C GLU A 2 -47.39 -31.41 42.08
N SER A 3 -46.39 -32.13 41.55
CA SER A 3 -46.14 -32.58 40.17
C SER A 3 -45.72 -31.50 39.15
N MET A 4 -44.72 -31.69 38.29
CA MET A 4 -44.13 -32.93 37.79
C MET A 4 -42.71 -32.64 37.24
N LEU A 5 -41.71 -33.36 37.76
CA LEU A 5 -40.33 -33.44 37.29
C LEU A 5 -40.00 -34.93 37.16
N SER A 6 -39.64 -35.37 35.95
CA SER A 6 -38.91 -36.63 35.64
C SER A 6 -38.52 -36.52 34.15
N THR A 7 -37.36 -36.93 33.63
CA THR A 7 -36.39 -37.98 34.03
C THR A 7 -35.20 -37.81 33.05
N PHE A 8 -33.97 -37.52 33.49
CA PHE A 8 -32.88 -38.39 33.98
C PHE A 8 -31.96 -39.05 32.92
N MET A 9 -30.66 -38.91 33.21
CA MET A 9 -29.40 -39.37 32.60
C MET A 9 -29.32 -40.81 32.05
N PRO A 10 -28.19 -41.14 31.37
CA PRO A 10 -27.58 -42.46 31.51
C PRO A 10 -26.12 -42.45 32.06
N PRO A 11 -25.63 -43.61 32.54
CA PRO A 11 -24.49 -43.74 33.46
C PRO A 11 -23.30 -44.57 32.91
N SER A 12 -22.28 -44.72 33.75
CA SER A 12 -21.00 -45.40 33.54
C SER A 12 -20.95 -46.90 33.91
N SER A 13 -20.21 -47.68 33.09
CA SER A 13 -19.30 -48.82 33.36
C SER A 13 -19.73 -50.14 34.05
N SER A 14 -19.52 -51.28 33.34
CA SER A 14 -18.52 -52.37 33.61
C SER A 14 -19.00 -53.85 33.45
N SER A 15 -18.24 -54.63 32.65
CA SER A 15 -17.90 -56.10 32.61
C SER A 15 -18.95 -57.20 32.96
N ALA A 16 -19.04 -58.43 32.39
CA ALA A 16 -18.12 -59.39 31.75
C ALA A 16 -18.97 -60.45 30.95
N ALA A 17 -18.63 -60.87 29.71
CA ALA A 17 -17.76 -61.98 29.24
C ALA A 17 -18.48 -63.30 28.84
N VAL A 18 -17.88 -64.04 27.86
CA VAL A 18 -18.10 -65.44 27.37
C VAL A 18 -19.02 -65.57 26.12
N LEU A 19 -18.71 -66.18 24.95
CA LEU A 19 -17.57 -66.91 24.35
C LEU A 19 -17.74 -67.04 22.79
N SER A 20 -16.61 -67.00 22.06
CA SER A 20 -16.25 -67.76 20.82
C SER A 20 -17.00 -67.45 19.48
N THR A 21 -16.40 -67.36 18.29
CA THR A 21 -15.06 -67.67 17.76
C THR A 21 -14.77 -66.80 16.52
N GLN A 22 -13.59 -66.18 16.47
CA GLN A 22 -12.52 -66.36 15.46
C GLN A 22 -11.61 -65.13 15.43
N ASN A 23 -10.41 -65.37 15.94
CA ASN A 23 -9.17 -64.58 16.02
C ASN A 23 -8.34 -64.89 14.74
N PRO A 24 -7.12 -64.34 14.47
CA PRO A 24 -6.31 -63.49 15.34
C PRO A 24 -5.40 -62.40 14.71
N ASN A 25 -4.76 -61.63 15.62
CA ASN A 25 -3.53 -60.80 15.53
C ASN A 25 -3.81 -59.27 15.39
N LEU A 26 -3.88 -58.42 16.44
CA LEU A 26 -2.97 -58.10 17.57
C LEU A 26 -1.54 -57.75 17.11
N SER A 27 -0.86 -56.64 17.47
CA SER A 27 -1.05 -55.55 18.45
C SER A 27 -0.09 -54.37 18.13
N PRO A 28 -0.20 -53.19 18.80
CA PRO A 28 0.72 -52.05 18.66
C PRO A 28 1.78 -51.97 19.78
N PHE A 29 2.99 -51.51 19.48
CA PHE A 29 3.98 -50.98 20.43
C PHE A 29 4.78 -49.82 19.77
N THR A 30 4.93 -48.72 20.51
CA THR A 30 5.66 -47.47 20.21
C THR A 30 7.20 -47.65 20.32
N PRO A 31 8.05 -46.60 20.19
CA PRO A 31 8.24 -45.59 19.14
C PRO A 31 9.72 -45.58 18.63
N HIS A 32 10.01 -45.05 17.42
CA HIS A 32 11.18 -44.20 17.08
C HIS A 32 11.55 -44.18 15.59
N ASN A 33 11.76 -42.95 15.11
CA ASN A 33 12.78 -42.44 14.18
C ASN A 33 13.01 -43.03 12.76
N HIS A 34 13.20 -42.05 11.87
CA HIS A 34 13.94 -42.04 10.60
C HIS A 34 13.19 -42.40 9.30
N LEU A 35 12.95 -41.34 8.52
CA LEU A 35 12.83 -41.35 7.06
C LEU A 35 13.94 -42.20 6.42
N GLN A 36 13.55 -43.14 5.56
CA GLN A 36 14.43 -43.62 4.50
C GLN A 36 13.69 -43.75 3.16
N ILE A 37 14.47 -43.42 2.15
CA ILE A 37 14.18 -43.17 0.76
C ILE A 37 14.72 -44.35 -0.06
N LEU A 38 14.00 -44.69 -1.15
CA LEU A 38 14.41 -45.40 -2.39
C LEU A 38 14.61 -46.93 -2.40
N HIS A 39 14.07 -47.55 -3.46
CA HIS A 39 14.81 -48.54 -4.28
C HIS A 39 14.48 -48.42 -5.78
N HIS A 40 15.56 -48.44 -6.57
CA HIS A 40 15.77 -48.44 -8.03
C HIS A 40 15.24 -49.73 -8.74
N PRO A 41 15.34 -49.99 -10.09
CA PRO A 41 16.52 -49.78 -10.97
C PRO A 41 16.29 -49.49 -12.48
N PHE A 42 17.30 -48.95 -13.18
CA PHE A 42 17.93 -49.57 -14.38
C PHE A 42 19.11 -48.71 -14.87
N TRP A 43 20.20 -49.39 -15.23
CA TRP A 43 21.58 -48.91 -15.46
C TRP A 43 21.97 -48.97 -16.95
N TYR A 44 22.93 -48.12 -17.38
CA TYR A 44 24.02 -48.40 -18.36
C TYR A 44 25.13 -47.29 -18.22
N PRO A 45 26.39 -47.50 -18.68
CA PRO A 45 27.58 -47.31 -17.86
C PRO A 45 28.48 -46.14 -18.33
N LEU A 46 29.23 -45.57 -17.39
CA LEU A 46 30.25 -44.55 -17.65
C LEU A 46 31.55 -45.20 -18.13
N SER A 47 32.04 -44.80 -19.31
CA SER A 47 33.43 -44.98 -19.72
C SER A 47 34.30 -43.86 -19.15
N SER A 48 35.40 -44.25 -18.52
CA SER A 48 36.43 -43.38 -17.96
C SER A 48 37.38 -42.85 -19.03
N SER A 49 37.45 -41.53 -19.23
CA SER A 49 38.69 -40.80 -19.55
C SER A 49 38.47 -39.29 -19.57
N LEU A 50 39.52 -38.55 -19.21
CA LEU A 50 39.73 -37.10 -19.38
C LEU A 50 39.16 -36.15 -18.32
N THR A 51 39.87 -36.12 -17.19
CA THR A 51 40.11 -34.90 -16.42
C THR A 51 40.80 -33.83 -17.29
N LYS A 52 40.01 -32.95 -17.92
CA LYS A 52 40.43 -31.60 -18.26
C LYS A 52 39.34 -30.63 -17.79
N ARG A 53 39.60 -29.95 -16.67
CA ARG A 53 38.84 -28.78 -16.27
C ARG A 53 38.98 -27.73 -17.37
N LEU A 54 37.90 -27.46 -18.09
CA LEU A 54 37.77 -26.27 -18.93
C LEU A 54 37.73 -25.05 -17.99
N PRO A 55 38.60 -24.04 -18.16
CA PRO A 55 38.42 -22.77 -17.49
C PRO A 55 37.20 -22.09 -18.13
N VAL A 56 36.15 -21.88 -17.34
CA VAL A 56 35.07 -20.96 -17.69
C VAL A 56 35.70 -19.58 -17.78
N THR A 57 36.10 -19.21 -19.00
CA THR A 57 36.59 -17.86 -19.29
C THR A 57 35.33 -17.03 -19.49
N CYS A 58 34.90 -16.36 -18.43
CA CYS A 58 33.91 -15.30 -18.53
C CYS A 58 34.46 -14.29 -19.54
N CYS A 59 33.79 -14.10 -20.67
CA CYS A 59 34.09 -13.00 -21.59
C CYS A 59 33.69 -11.68 -20.91
N ALA A 60 34.50 -11.24 -19.95
CA ALA A 60 34.60 -9.83 -19.63
C ALA A 60 35.22 -9.17 -20.85
N LEU A 61 34.39 -8.48 -21.64
CA LEU A 61 34.87 -7.40 -22.48
C LEU A 61 35.58 -6.42 -21.54
N GLN A 62 36.91 -6.50 -21.46
CA GLN A 62 37.73 -5.45 -20.88
C GLN A 62 37.48 -4.20 -21.72
N GLN A 63 36.59 -3.33 -21.24
CA GLN A 63 36.54 -1.96 -21.71
C GLN A 63 37.93 -1.36 -21.48
N PRO A 64 38.46 -0.57 -22.43
CA PRO A 64 39.72 0.13 -22.22
C PRO A 64 39.62 0.93 -20.93
N ASN A 65 40.68 0.85 -20.13
CA ASN A 65 40.83 1.48 -18.82
C ASN A 65 40.79 3.01 -18.97
N MET A 66 39.61 3.57 -19.24
CA MET A 66 39.35 4.98 -19.02
C MET A 66 39.40 5.16 -17.51
N ALA A 67 40.34 5.98 -17.03
CA ALA A 67 40.38 6.34 -15.63
C ALA A 67 38.97 6.77 -15.23
N ALA A 68 38.38 6.06 -14.26
CA ALA A 68 37.10 6.46 -13.71
C ALA A 68 37.20 7.94 -13.29
N PRO A 69 36.20 8.77 -13.60
CA PRO A 69 36.23 10.16 -13.19
C PRO A 69 36.51 10.24 -11.69
N ALA A 70 37.35 11.19 -11.28
CA ALA A 70 37.71 11.36 -9.88
C ALA A 70 36.42 11.55 -9.07
N LYS A 71 36.24 10.74 -8.02
CA LYS A 71 35.09 10.83 -7.13
C LYS A 71 35.03 12.22 -6.51
N GLU A 72 33.84 12.81 -6.50
CA GLU A 72 33.62 14.09 -5.83
C GLU A 72 33.47 13.90 -4.32
N ALA A 73 33.85 14.92 -3.55
CA ALA A 73 33.62 14.93 -2.12
C ALA A 73 32.11 15.01 -1.84
N LYS A 74 31.58 14.11 -1.01
CA LYS A 74 30.15 14.05 -0.71
C LYS A 74 29.69 15.28 0.07
N LEU A 75 28.50 15.79 -0.26
CA LEU A 75 27.88 16.97 0.35
C LEU A 75 27.61 16.80 1.86
N TRP A 76 27.38 15.57 2.34
CA TRP A 76 27.15 15.24 3.75
C TRP A 76 28.42 14.73 4.49
N GLY A 77 29.60 14.89 3.87
CA GLY A 77 30.87 14.32 4.33
C GLY A 77 31.61 15.09 5.44
N GLY A 78 31.18 16.29 5.83
CA GLY A 78 31.96 17.19 6.69
C GLY A 78 32.33 16.65 8.08
N ARG A 79 31.73 15.53 8.51
CA ARG A 79 32.01 14.84 9.78
C ARG A 79 32.87 13.58 9.63
N PHE A 80 33.08 13.07 8.42
CA PHE A 80 33.75 11.79 8.19
C PHE A 80 35.22 12.01 7.83
N GLU A 81 36.12 11.31 8.51
CA GLU A 81 37.57 11.35 8.27
C GLU A 81 37.98 10.49 7.07
N GLU A 82 37.15 9.53 6.69
CA GLU A 82 37.38 8.57 5.60
C GLU A 82 36.23 8.56 4.58
N GLY A 83 36.52 8.18 3.34
CA GLY A 83 35.53 7.98 2.29
C GLY A 83 34.74 6.69 2.47
N VAL A 84 33.54 6.65 1.89
CA VAL A 84 32.70 5.44 1.87
C VAL A 84 33.31 4.41 0.90
N THR A 85 33.26 3.12 1.26
CA THR A 85 33.76 2.04 0.37
C THR A 85 32.85 1.83 -0.83
N ASP A 86 33.41 1.38 -1.96
CA ASP A 86 32.64 1.12 -3.20
C ASP A 86 31.46 0.16 -3.00
N ALA A 87 31.61 -0.83 -2.12
CA ALA A 87 30.55 -1.79 -1.82
C ALA A 87 29.37 -1.13 -1.11
N VAL A 88 29.65 -0.23 -0.15
CA VAL A 88 28.60 0.51 0.54
C VAL A 88 27.95 1.52 -0.40
N GLU A 89 28.71 2.21 -1.25
CA GLU A 89 28.14 3.13 -2.24
C GLU A 89 27.20 2.42 -3.22
N ARG A 90 27.62 1.29 -3.79
CA ARG A 90 26.77 0.51 -4.70
C ARG A 90 25.51 -0.01 -4.03
N PHE A 91 25.55 -0.27 -2.73
CA PHE A 91 24.40 -0.77 -1.98
C PHE A 91 23.45 0.35 -1.53
N THR A 92 23.97 1.56 -1.33
CA THR A 92 23.20 2.69 -0.75
C THR A 92 22.72 3.69 -1.78
N GLU A 93 23.29 3.69 -2.99
CA GLU A 93 22.82 4.51 -4.10
C GLU A 93 21.37 4.20 -4.45
N SER A 94 20.61 5.24 -4.77
CA SER A 94 19.25 5.13 -5.28
C SER A 94 19.13 5.66 -6.70
N ILE A 95 20.19 6.25 -7.27
CA ILE A 95 20.13 6.87 -8.60
C ILE A 95 19.80 5.90 -9.73
N SER A 96 20.11 4.61 -9.57
CA SER A 96 19.74 3.57 -10.52
C SER A 96 18.22 3.52 -10.78
N PHE A 97 17.39 3.89 -9.80
CA PHE A 97 15.93 3.89 -9.90
C PHE A 97 15.26 5.25 -9.64
N ASP A 98 15.75 6.05 -8.69
CA ASP A 98 15.09 7.30 -8.26
C ASP A 98 15.25 8.46 -9.24
N LYS A 99 16.14 8.34 -10.25
CA LYS A 99 16.23 9.28 -11.38
C LYS A 99 14.88 9.50 -12.08
N LYS A 100 13.93 8.57 -11.93
CA LYS A 100 12.54 8.72 -12.41
C LYS A 100 11.81 9.92 -11.77
N LEU A 101 12.25 10.40 -10.61
CA LEU A 101 11.66 11.51 -9.87
C LEU A 101 12.20 12.88 -10.29
N TYR A 102 13.11 12.98 -11.27
CA TYR A 102 13.77 14.24 -11.63
C TYR A 102 12.80 15.39 -11.91
N LYS A 103 11.68 15.10 -12.58
CA LYS A 103 10.69 16.11 -12.96
C LYS A 103 10.00 16.68 -11.74
N GLN A 104 9.69 15.82 -10.77
CA GLN A 104 9.08 16.22 -9.51
C GLN A 104 10.08 17.00 -8.64
N ASP A 105 11.34 16.55 -8.54
CA ASP A 105 12.40 17.26 -7.80
C ASP A 105 12.65 18.68 -8.34
N ILE A 106 12.74 18.81 -9.66
CA ILE A 106 12.92 20.10 -10.33
C ILE A 106 11.73 21.02 -10.08
N ASN A 107 10.50 20.53 -10.24
CA ASN A 107 9.29 21.32 -10.00
C ASN A 107 9.17 21.74 -8.53
N GLY A 108 9.43 20.82 -7.59
CA GLY A 108 9.51 21.11 -6.15
C GLY A 108 10.55 22.18 -5.84
N SER A 109 11.70 22.11 -6.48
CA SER A 109 12.79 23.08 -6.35
C SER A 109 12.43 24.47 -6.91
N ARG A 110 11.76 24.55 -8.06
CA ARG A 110 11.25 25.83 -8.61
C ARG A 110 10.24 26.49 -7.68
N ALA A 111 9.28 25.70 -7.16
CA ALA A 111 8.27 26.19 -6.21
C ALA A 111 8.92 26.69 -4.91
N HIS A 112 9.89 25.94 -4.38
CA HIS A 112 10.63 26.31 -3.17
C HIS A 112 11.45 27.58 -3.36
N ALA A 113 12.24 27.69 -4.44
CA ALA A 113 13.02 28.90 -4.75
C ALA A 113 12.13 30.14 -4.86
N SER A 114 10.98 30.00 -5.52
CA SER A 114 10.00 31.07 -5.68
C SER A 114 9.42 31.53 -4.34
N MET A 115 9.14 30.58 -3.44
CA MET A 115 8.67 30.87 -2.07
C MET A 115 9.75 31.56 -1.24
N LEU A 116 10.99 31.07 -1.26
CA LEU A 116 12.11 31.68 -0.52
C LEU A 116 12.30 33.15 -0.95
N ALA A 117 12.24 33.43 -2.26
CA ALA A 117 12.35 34.80 -2.75
C ALA A 117 11.16 35.68 -2.32
N LYS A 118 9.95 35.12 -2.30
CA LYS A 118 8.75 35.84 -1.86
C LYS A 118 8.80 36.20 -0.37
N GLN A 119 9.37 35.33 0.46
CA GLN A 119 9.56 35.53 1.91
C GLN A 119 10.80 36.36 2.25
N GLY A 120 11.55 36.84 1.25
CA GLY A 120 12.77 37.63 1.46
C GLY A 120 13.96 36.82 1.98
N LEU A 121 13.88 35.49 1.94
CA LEU A 121 14.97 34.58 2.32
C LEU A 121 15.99 34.39 1.19
N MET A 122 15.66 34.86 -0.01
CA MET A 122 16.49 34.80 -1.21
C MET A 122 16.22 36.04 -2.09
N SER A 123 17.22 36.49 -2.86
CA SER A 123 17.01 37.59 -3.82
C SER A 123 16.24 37.11 -5.06
N SER A 124 15.51 38.01 -5.72
CA SER A 124 14.82 37.68 -6.98
C SER A 124 15.77 37.23 -8.08
N SER A 125 16.97 37.81 -8.15
CA SER A 125 18.01 37.42 -9.11
C SER A 125 18.58 36.02 -8.83
N ASP A 126 18.74 35.64 -7.56
CA ASP A 126 19.18 34.29 -7.19
C ASP A 126 18.11 33.27 -7.59
N ARG A 127 16.83 33.57 -7.32
CA ARG A 127 15.71 32.73 -7.76
C ARG A 127 15.69 32.57 -9.28
N ASP A 128 15.80 33.66 -10.03
CA ASP A 128 15.77 33.59 -11.51
C ASP A 128 16.92 32.74 -12.05
N SER A 129 18.11 32.89 -11.47
CA SER A 129 19.28 32.05 -11.83
C SER A 129 19.05 30.58 -11.50
N ILE A 130 18.42 30.27 -10.35
CA ILE A 130 18.06 28.90 -9.97
C ILE A 130 17.04 28.31 -10.95
N VAL A 131 15.96 29.04 -11.26
CA VAL A 131 14.91 28.55 -12.16
C VAL A 131 15.47 28.30 -13.56
N GLU A 132 16.26 29.24 -14.11
CA GLU A 132 16.89 29.06 -15.41
C GLU A 132 17.89 27.88 -15.42
N GLY A 133 18.69 27.73 -14.36
CA GLY A 133 19.59 26.58 -14.23
C GLY A 133 18.85 25.24 -14.15
N LEU A 134 17.73 25.20 -13.44
CA LEU A 134 16.86 24.03 -13.37
C LEU A 134 16.19 23.70 -14.71
N ASP A 135 15.76 24.72 -15.48
CA ASP A 135 15.24 24.55 -16.84
C ASP A 135 16.29 23.93 -17.77
N GLN A 136 17.54 24.41 -17.71
CA GLN A 136 18.65 23.86 -18.48
C GLN A 136 18.96 22.40 -18.09
N ILE A 137 18.86 22.04 -16.80
CA ILE A 137 19.04 20.66 -16.34
C ILE A 137 17.90 19.77 -16.84
N GLU A 138 16.65 20.21 -16.73
CA GLU A 138 15.49 19.46 -17.24
C GLU A 138 15.65 19.16 -18.73
N GLU A 139 16.00 20.16 -19.54
CA GLU A 139 16.24 19.99 -20.98
C GLU A 139 17.39 19.02 -21.30
N GLN A 140 18.47 19.01 -20.50
CA GLN A 140 19.57 18.07 -20.68
C GLN A 140 19.15 16.63 -20.34
N ILE A 141 18.32 16.44 -19.31
CA ILE A 141 17.78 15.14 -18.94
C ILE A 141 16.85 14.63 -20.04
N GLU A 142 15.94 15.47 -20.53
CA GLU A 142 14.98 15.12 -21.58
C GLU A 142 15.67 14.79 -22.93
N ARG A 143 16.80 15.44 -23.24
CA ARG A 143 17.63 15.12 -24.41
C ARG A 143 18.53 13.90 -24.23
N GLY A 144 18.60 13.31 -23.03
CA GLY A 144 19.51 12.21 -22.71
C GLY A 144 20.99 12.62 -22.67
N GLU A 145 21.26 13.92 -22.52
CA GLU A 145 22.62 14.50 -22.45
C GLU A 145 23.12 14.57 -20.99
N PHE A 146 22.22 14.52 -20.01
CA PHE A 146 22.56 14.58 -18.58
C PHE A 146 23.31 13.33 -18.11
N VAL A 147 24.46 13.53 -17.47
CA VAL A 147 25.31 12.44 -16.95
C VAL A 147 24.97 12.14 -15.50
N TRP A 148 24.20 11.08 -15.27
CA TRP A 148 23.91 10.56 -13.94
C TRP A 148 25.14 9.92 -13.29
N ARG A 149 25.44 10.32 -12.07
CA ARG A 149 26.60 9.91 -11.30
C ARG A 149 26.20 9.11 -10.07
N THR A 150 26.72 7.88 -9.96
CA THR A 150 26.47 6.99 -8.81
C THR A 150 27.18 7.45 -7.54
N ASP A 151 28.30 8.18 -7.67
CA ASP A 151 28.97 8.81 -6.53
C ASP A 151 28.19 10.01 -5.97
N ARG A 152 27.24 10.55 -6.75
CA ARG A 152 26.23 11.53 -6.32
C ARG A 152 24.93 10.85 -5.83
N GLU A 153 25.01 9.63 -5.28
CA GLU A 153 24.02 8.84 -4.49
C GLU A 153 22.56 8.78 -5.01
N ASP A 154 21.88 9.91 -5.12
CA ASP A 154 20.45 10.05 -5.41
C ASP A 154 20.17 11.11 -6.50
N VAL A 155 18.94 11.14 -7.02
CA VAL A 155 18.48 12.13 -8.02
C VAL A 155 18.73 13.57 -7.57
N HIS A 156 18.53 13.83 -6.28
CA HIS A 156 18.53 15.18 -5.74
C HIS A 156 19.96 15.75 -5.65
N MET A 157 20.94 14.94 -5.23
CA MET A 157 22.37 15.31 -5.21
C MET A 157 22.91 15.47 -6.62
N ASN A 158 22.47 14.65 -7.58
CA ASN A 158 22.82 14.82 -8.98
C ASN A 158 22.36 16.19 -9.51
N ILE A 159 21.10 16.56 -9.26
CA ILE A 159 20.54 17.86 -9.67
C ILE A 159 21.20 19.01 -8.92
N GLU A 160 21.34 18.92 -7.60
CA GLU A 160 21.90 19.98 -6.74
C GLU A 160 23.37 20.28 -7.07
N ALA A 161 24.18 19.24 -7.27
CA ALA A 161 25.58 19.41 -7.66
C ALA A 161 25.69 20.02 -9.06
N THR A 162 24.91 19.54 -10.02
CA THR A 162 24.91 20.09 -11.38
C THR A 162 24.44 21.55 -11.40
N LEU A 163 23.41 21.89 -10.61
CA LEU A 163 22.95 23.26 -10.46
C LEU A 163 24.05 24.15 -9.88
N THR A 164 24.76 23.66 -8.86
CA THR A 164 25.91 24.37 -8.28
C THR A 164 27.02 24.57 -9.30
N ASP A 165 27.32 23.56 -10.12
CA ASP A 165 28.32 23.66 -11.19
C ASP A 165 27.92 24.70 -12.25
N LEU A 166 26.62 24.86 -12.52
CA LEU A 166 26.09 25.81 -13.53
C LEU A 166 26.04 27.26 -13.03
N ILE A 167 25.54 27.50 -11.81
CA ILE A 167 25.23 28.87 -11.34
C ILE A 167 26.01 29.32 -10.11
N GLY A 168 26.73 28.41 -9.44
CA GLY A 168 27.56 28.71 -8.28
C GLY A 168 26.77 28.94 -6.99
N GLU A 169 27.15 29.98 -6.23
CA GLU A 169 26.64 30.25 -4.87
C GLU A 169 25.10 30.37 -4.74
N PRO A 170 24.34 30.94 -5.70
CA PRO A 170 22.88 30.95 -5.62
C PRO A 170 22.27 29.56 -5.40
N ALA A 171 22.81 28.52 -6.05
CA ALA A 171 22.31 27.14 -5.92
C ALA A 171 22.34 26.64 -4.47
N LYS A 172 23.37 27.01 -3.70
CA LYS A 172 23.54 26.57 -2.31
C LYS A 172 22.45 27.13 -1.37
N LYS A 173 21.83 28.25 -1.73
CA LYS A 173 20.72 28.85 -0.98
C LYS A 173 19.40 28.11 -1.16
N LEU A 174 19.29 27.25 -2.18
CA LEU A 174 18.07 26.50 -2.46
C LEU A 174 17.70 25.52 -1.34
N HIS A 175 18.68 25.03 -0.57
CA HIS A 175 18.44 24.10 0.54
C HIS A 175 17.96 24.79 1.83
N THR A 176 17.90 26.12 1.87
CA THR A 176 17.39 26.85 3.06
C THR A 176 15.96 26.43 3.38
N ALA A 177 15.68 26.14 4.66
CA ALA A 177 14.37 25.70 5.16
C ALA A 177 13.83 24.42 4.47
N ARG A 178 14.72 23.52 4.06
CA ARG A 178 14.38 22.25 3.39
C ARG A 178 15.26 21.13 3.92
N SER A 179 14.77 19.90 3.84
CA SER A 179 15.55 18.69 4.11
C SER A 179 15.41 17.73 2.93
N ARG A 180 16.26 16.71 2.88
CA ARG A 180 16.04 15.61 1.94
C ARG A 180 14.74 14.85 2.27
N ASN A 181 14.35 14.78 3.55
CA ASN A 181 13.19 14.00 4.00
C ASN A 181 11.85 14.55 3.48
N ASP A 182 11.63 15.86 3.58
CA ASP A 182 10.41 16.48 3.06
C ASP A 182 10.46 16.66 1.54
N GLN A 183 11.65 16.86 0.96
CA GLN A 183 11.85 16.89 -0.49
C GLN A 183 11.47 15.55 -1.13
N VAL A 184 12.07 14.42 -0.72
CA VAL A 184 11.76 13.11 -1.29
C VAL A 184 10.29 12.71 -1.08
N SER A 185 9.71 13.07 0.08
CA SER A 185 8.28 12.86 0.35
C SER A 185 7.40 13.66 -0.61
N THR A 186 7.80 14.91 -0.92
CA THR A 186 7.08 15.76 -1.88
C THR A 186 7.17 15.16 -3.28
N ASP A 187 8.37 14.80 -3.71
CA ASP A 187 8.61 14.32 -5.07
C ASP A 187 7.88 13.00 -5.32
N PHE A 188 7.88 12.11 -4.32
CA PHE A 188 7.22 10.82 -4.46
C PHE A 188 5.70 10.95 -4.49
N ARG A 189 5.10 11.86 -3.70
CA ARG A 189 3.65 12.14 -3.77
C ARG A 189 3.25 12.71 -5.13
N LEU A 190 4.03 13.65 -5.66
CA LEU A 190 3.80 14.21 -6.99
C LEU A 190 3.87 13.10 -8.05
N TRP A 191 4.87 12.23 -7.97
CA TRP A 191 5.03 11.12 -8.90
C TRP A 191 3.87 10.13 -8.80
N CYS A 192 3.45 9.76 -7.58
CA CYS A 192 2.30 8.89 -7.37
C CYS A 192 0.99 9.51 -7.89
N ARG A 193 0.81 10.83 -7.74
CA ARG A 193 -0.34 11.54 -8.32
C ARG A 193 -0.36 11.41 -9.84
N ASP A 194 0.78 11.66 -10.49
CA ASP A 194 0.91 11.54 -11.94
C ASP A 194 0.73 10.09 -12.41
N ALA A 195 1.23 9.12 -11.63
CA ALA A 195 1.06 7.69 -11.88
C ALA A 195 -0.41 7.25 -11.80
N ILE A 196 -1.16 7.73 -10.80
CA ILE A 196 -2.60 7.49 -10.69
C ILE A 196 -3.32 8.05 -11.92
N ASP A 197 -3.01 9.29 -12.31
CA ASP A 197 -3.64 9.92 -13.49
C ASP A 197 -3.35 9.12 -14.78
N ALA A 198 -2.14 8.57 -14.92
CA ALA A 198 -1.79 7.69 -16.03
C ALA A 198 -2.55 6.35 -16.00
N ILE A 199 -2.66 5.72 -14.82
CA ILE A 199 -3.40 4.47 -14.64
C ILE A 199 -4.89 4.68 -14.98
N LEU A 200 -5.50 5.74 -14.46
CA LEU A 200 -6.89 6.11 -14.74
C LEU A 200 -7.14 6.27 -16.24
N SER A 201 -6.23 6.94 -16.97
CA SER A 201 -6.32 7.04 -18.43
C SER A 201 -6.30 5.67 -19.11
N HIS A 202 -5.50 4.72 -18.64
CA HIS A 202 -5.41 3.38 -19.22
C HIS A 202 -6.60 2.48 -18.84
N ILE A 203 -7.15 2.63 -17.63
CA ILE A 203 -8.42 2.01 -17.23
C ILE A 203 -9.51 2.42 -18.22
N LYS A 204 -9.64 3.72 -18.49
CA LYS A 204 -10.62 4.25 -19.43
C LYS A 204 -10.44 3.67 -20.84
N GLN A 205 -9.21 3.55 -21.33
CA GLN A 205 -8.92 2.95 -22.64
C GLN A 205 -9.40 1.49 -22.72
N LEU A 206 -9.18 0.70 -21.67
CA LEU A 206 -9.67 -0.68 -21.59
C LEU A 206 -11.20 -0.74 -21.52
N GLN A 207 -11.84 0.09 -20.69
CA GLN A 207 -13.30 0.18 -20.63
C GLN A 207 -13.90 0.49 -22.01
N VAL A 208 -13.37 1.49 -22.73
CA VAL A 208 -13.78 1.81 -24.11
C VAL A 208 -13.62 0.62 -25.05
N ALA A 209 -12.49 -0.10 -24.97
CA ALA A 209 -12.23 -1.26 -25.81
C ALA A 209 -13.24 -2.39 -25.56
N LEU A 210 -13.53 -2.70 -24.30
CA LEU A 210 -14.52 -3.70 -23.89
C LEU A 210 -15.93 -3.31 -24.35
N LEU A 211 -16.31 -2.03 -24.26
CA LEU A 211 -17.61 -1.53 -24.73
C LEU A 211 -17.77 -1.67 -26.24
N ARG A 212 -16.74 -1.31 -27.01
CA ARG A 212 -16.73 -1.50 -28.47
C ARG A 212 -16.83 -2.99 -28.83
N LEU A 213 -16.14 -3.84 -28.08
CA LEU A 213 -16.21 -5.28 -28.27
C LEU A 213 -17.61 -5.83 -27.97
N ALA A 214 -18.25 -5.38 -26.89
CA ALA A 214 -19.63 -5.73 -26.55
C ALA A 214 -20.60 -5.33 -27.67
N LYS A 215 -20.47 -4.11 -28.20
CA LYS A 215 -21.30 -3.59 -29.32
C LYS A 215 -21.13 -4.38 -30.60
N LYS A 216 -19.90 -4.78 -30.93
CA LYS A 216 -19.61 -5.59 -32.11
C LYS A 216 -20.28 -6.97 -32.05
N ASN A 217 -20.59 -7.46 -30.85
CA ASN A 217 -21.14 -8.79 -30.61
C ASN A 217 -22.54 -8.76 -30.00
N ILE A 218 -23.39 -7.79 -30.39
CA ILE A 218 -24.76 -7.72 -29.89
C ILE A 218 -25.54 -9.00 -30.23
N GLY A 219 -26.14 -9.59 -29.19
CA GLY A 219 -26.98 -10.78 -29.31
C GLY A 219 -26.20 -12.10 -29.32
N VAL A 220 -24.87 -12.07 -29.18
CA VAL A 220 -24.09 -13.29 -29.03
C VAL A 220 -24.33 -13.86 -27.63
N ILE A 221 -24.77 -15.12 -27.58
CA ILE A 221 -25.02 -15.86 -26.33
C ILE A 221 -23.81 -16.74 -26.06
N ILE A 222 -23.24 -16.67 -24.86
CA ILE A 222 -22.17 -17.54 -24.40
C ILE A 222 -22.68 -18.43 -23.25
N PRO A 223 -22.10 -19.64 -23.05
CA PRO A 223 -22.36 -20.39 -21.84
C PRO A 223 -21.84 -19.61 -20.63
N GLY A 224 -22.69 -19.35 -19.63
CA GLY A 224 -22.23 -18.91 -18.32
C GLY A 224 -21.60 -20.08 -17.57
N TYR A 225 -20.64 -19.79 -16.71
CA TYR A 225 -19.93 -20.79 -15.93
C TYR A 225 -20.04 -20.50 -14.44
N THR A 226 -20.33 -21.54 -13.65
CA THR A 226 -20.21 -21.53 -12.20
C THR A 226 -19.41 -22.75 -11.78
N HIS A 227 -18.35 -22.58 -11.00
CA HIS A 227 -17.39 -23.66 -10.69
C HIS A 227 -16.82 -24.34 -11.95
N LEU A 228 -16.58 -23.56 -13.01
CA LEU A 228 -16.16 -24.03 -14.35
C LEU A 228 -17.13 -25.05 -14.99
N GLN A 229 -18.34 -25.19 -14.46
CA GLN A 229 -19.42 -25.97 -15.04
C GLN A 229 -20.39 -25.05 -15.76
N LYS A 230 -20.95 -25.53 -16.88
CA LYS A 230 -21.96 -24.78 -17.63
C LYS A 230 -23.18 -24.55 -16.75
N ALA A 231 -23.54 -23.29 -16.61
CA ALA A 231 -24.72 -22.80 -15.91
C ALA A 231 -25.72 -22.24 -16.93
N GLU A 232 -26.36 -21.11 -16.60
CA GLU A 232 -27.28 -20.43 -17.51
C GLU A 232 -26.52 -19.70 -18.63
N PRO A 233 -27.05 -19.69 -19.87
CA PRO A 233 -26.49 -18.87 -20.93
C PRO A 233 -26.66 -17.39 -20.68
N VAL A 234 -25.63 -16.60 -21.00
CA VAL A 234 -25.62 -15.14 -20.81
C VAL A 234 -25.28 -14.44 -22.12
N LEU A 235 -25.63 -13.16 -22.22
CA LEU A 235 -25.16 -12.32 -23.33
C LEU A 235 -23.67 -12.03 -23.17
N LEU A 236 -22.89 -12.14 -24.24
CA LEU A 236 -21.48 -11.75 -24.22
C LEU A 236 -21.30 -10.29 -23.79
N GLN A 237 -22.24 -9.42 -24.16
CA GLN A 237 -22.21 -8.01 -23.72
C GLN A 237 -22.35 -7.90 -22.21
N HIS A 238 -23.17 -8.74 -21.58
CA HIS A 238 -23.31 -8.79 -20.13
C HIS A 238 -21.98 -9.17 -19.48
N HIS A 239 -21.34 -10.21 -20.00
CA HIS A 239 -20.04 -10.67 -19.52
C HIS A 239 -18.94 -9.60 -19.62
N LEU A 240 -18.86 -8.90 -20.76
CA LEU A 240 -17.86 -7.85 -20.96
C LEU A 240 -18.14 -6.61 -20.10
N LEU A 241 -19.41 -6.25 -19.89
CA LEU A 241 -19.80 -5.13 -19.04
C LEU A 241 -19.48 -5.39 -17.56
N ALA A 242 -19.49 -6.64 -17.10
CA ALA A 242 -19.04 -6.97 -15.75
C ALA A 242 -17.59 -6.50 -15.48
N TYR A 243 -16.69 -6.68 -16.44
CA TYR A 243 -15.31 -6.19 -16.33
C TYR A 243 -15.22 -4.66 -16.42
N VAL A 244 -16.09 -4.01 -17.20
CA VAL A 244 -16.15 -2.55 -17.26
C VAL A 244 -16.50 -1.96 -15.89
N GLU A 245 -17.44 -2.58 -15.18
CA GLU A 245 -17.83 -2.18 -13.82
C GLU A 245 -16.71 -2.48 -12.79
N GLN A 246 -16.01 -3.62 -12.88
CA GLN A 246 -14.85 -3.87 -12.01
C GLN A 246 -13.79 -2.77 -12.13
N LEU A 247 -13.44 -2.43 -13.37
CA LEU A 247 -12.49 -1.38 -13.69
C LEU A 247 -12.94 0.01 -13.20
N GLU A 248 -14.26 0.25 -13.19
CA GLU A 248 -14.82 1.48 -12.63
C GLU A 248 -14.61 1.55 -11.11
N PHE A 249 -14.83 0.46 -10.38
CA PHE A 249 -14.54 0.42 -8.95
C PHE A 249 -13.04 0.60 -8.67
N ASP A 250 -12.18 0.04 -9.51
CA ASP A 250 -10.72 0.24 -9.41
C ASP A 250 -10.35 1.72 -9.63
N ALA A 251 -10.95 2.37 -10.63
CA ALA A 251 -10.77 3.80 -10.85
C ALA A 251 -11.20 4.64 -9.63
N ARG A 252 -12.34 4.31 -9.01
CA ARG A 252 -12.82 5.01 -7.81
C ARG A 252 -11.87 4.85 -6.62
N ARG A 253 -11.33 3.65 -6.38
CA ARG A 253 -10.31 3.43 -5.33
C ARG A 253 -9.09 4.32 -5.54
N LEU A 254 -8.62 4.40 -6.79
CA LEU A 254 -7.47 5.25 -7.13
C LEU A 254 -7.80 6.74 -7.01
N LEU A 255 -9.02 7.16 -7.32
CA LEU A 255 -9.47 8.55 -7.13
C LEU A 255 -9.50 8.94 -5.65
N ASP A 256 -9.99 8.08 -4.75
CA ASP A 256 -9.96 8.36 -3.32
C ASP A 256 -8.53 8.41 -2.77
N CYS A 257 -7.68 7.47 -3.21
CA CYS A 257 -6.25 7.48 -2.91
C CYS A 257 -5.61 8.80 -3.37
N ARG A 258 -5.95 9.26 -4.59
CA ARG A 258 -5.49 10.53 -5.15
C ARG A 258 -5.92 11.73 -4.31
N VAL A 259 -7.12 11.71 -3.74
CA VAL A 259 -7.59 12.78 -2.83
C VAL A 259 -6.77 12.78 -1.54
N ARG A 260 -6.61 11.63 -0.89
CA ARG A 260 -5.85 11.50 0.36
C ARG A 260 -4.36 11.81 0.22
N LEU A 261 -3.74 11.45 -0.90
CA LEU A 261 -2.31 11.67 -1.10
C LEU A 261 -1.96 13.14 -1.39
N ASN A 262 -2.93 13.95 -1.86
CA ASN A 262 -2.70 15.29 -2.40
C ASN A 262 -2.54 16.38 -1.33
N PHE A 263 -1.74 16.11 -0.30
CA PHE A 263 -1.31 17.09 0.71
C PHE A 263 0.21 17.27 0.67
N CYS A 264 0.67 18.52 0.74
CA CYS A 264 2.06 18.89 0.53
C CYS A 264 2.92 18.68 1.78
N PRO A 265 3.96 17.83 1.75
CA PRO A 265 4.88 17.66 2.88
C PRO A 265 5.98 18.71 2.92
N LEU A 266 6.24 19.44 1.82
CA LEU A 266 7.31 20.43 1.73
C LEU A 266 7.22 21.50 2.82
N GLY A 267 8.36 21.77 3.47
CA GLY A 267 8.46 22.65 4.63
C GLY A 267 8.34 21.91 5.97
N ALA A 268 8.17 20.58 5.97
CA ALA A 268 8.31 19.75 7.16
C ALA A 268 9.77 19.58 7.62
N CYS A 269 10.74 19.95 6.76
CA CYS A 269 12.17 19.79 6.99
C CYS A 269 12.50 18.34 7.39
N ALA A 270 13.42 18.13 8.33
CA ALA A 270 13.83 16.77 8.70
C ALA A 270 12.75 16.00 9.50
N LEU A 271 12.01 16.72 10.36
CA LEU A 271 10.88 16.19 11.14
C LEU A 271 10.06 17.27 11.88
N ALA A 272 10.64 18.43 12.20
CA ALA A 272 10.09 19.41 13.14
C ALA A 272 9.61 20.72 12.48
N GLY A 273 9.69 20.82 11.15
CA GLY A 273 9.55 22.09 10.44
C GLY A 273 10.79 22.98 10.58
N THR A 274 10.62 24.28 10.33
CA THR A 274 11.66 25.32 10.42
C THR A 274 11.15 26.50 11.24
N GLY A 275 12.08 27.25 11.86
CA GLY A 275 11.78 28.53 12.49
C GLY A 275 11.71 29.71 11.50
N LEU A 276 12.18 29.51 10.26
CA LEU A 276 12.15 30.52 9.22
C LEU A 276 10.72 30.78 8.74
N PRO A 277 10.37 32.02 8.34
CA PRO A 277 9.03 32.39 7.93
C PRO A 277 8.70 31.89 6.51
N ILE A 278 8.66 30.58 6.30
CA ILE A 278 8.27 29.97 5.02
C ILE A 278 6.76 29.99 4.83
N ASP A 279 6.32 30.05 3.57
CA ASP A 279 4.90 29.93 3.20
C ASP A 279 4.64 28.57 2.56
N ARG A 280 4.16 27.62 3.38
CA ARG A 280 3.83 26.27 2.94
C ARG A 280 2.60 26.24 2.03
N PHE A 281 1.69 27.21 2.15
CA PHE A 281 0.52 27.28 1.28
C PHE A 281 0.95 27.71 -0.14
N MET A 282 1.87 28.67 -0.24
CA MET A 282 2.42 29.08 -1.54
C MET A 282 3.06 27.91 -2.31
N THR A 283 3.87 27.07 -1.65
CA THR A 283 4.46 25.90 -2.31
C THR A 283 3.42 24.81 -2.60
N SER A 284 2.48 24.57 -1.69
CA SER A 284 1.35 23.66 -1.90
C SER A 284 0.55 24.03 -3.15
N ASP A 285 0.15 25.30 -3.27
CA ASP A 285 -0.64 25.80 -4.39
C ASP A 285 0.14 25.71 -5.71
N ALA A 286 1.41 26.10 -5.70
CA ALA A 286 2.28 26.04 -6.88
C ALA A 286 2.46 24.60 -7.42
N LEU A 287 2.41 23.60 -6.55
CA LEU A 287 2.57 22.19 -6.89
C LEU A 287 1.24 21.46 -7.10
N GLY A 288 0.10 22.16 -6.99
CA GLY A 288 -1.24 21.61 -7.19
C GLY A 288 -1.72 20.68 -6.05
N PHE A 289 -1.13 20.79 -4.87
CA PHE A 289 -1.62 20.10 -3.67
C PHE A 289 -2.86 20.80 -3.11
N THR A 290 -3.71 20.06 -2.40
CA THR A 290 -4.92 20.58 -1.76
C THR A 290 -4.59 21.53 -0.61
N ALA A 291 -3.61 21.17 0.22
CA ALA A 291 -3.12 21.96 1.34
C ALA A 291 -1.79 21.37 1.86
N PRO A 292 -1.04 22.09 2.70
CA PRO A 292 0.07 21.52 3.45
C PRO A 292 -0.38 20.43 4.41
N MET A 293 0.46 19.40 4.59
CA MET A 293 0.25 18.40 5.65
C MET A 293 0.27 19.07 7.04
N ARG A 294 -0.66 18.67 7.90
CA ARG A 294 -0.89 19.30 9.21
C ARG A 294 0.25 19.04 10.20
N ASN A 295 0.94 17.91 10.06
CA ASN A 295 1.98 17.48 10.98
C ASN A 295 3.29 17.15 10.23
N SER A 296 4.40 17.75 10.64
CA SER A 296 5.70 17.56 9.97
C SER A 296 6.32 16.17 10.21
N MET A 297 6.04 15.52 11.35
CA MET A 297 6.54 14.17 11.61
C MET A 297 5.82 13.16 10.73
N ASP A 298 4.50 13.29 10.63
CA ASP A 298 3.70 12.52 9.68
C ASP A 298 4.18 12.78 8.24
N ALA A 299 4.38 14.05 7.86
CA ALA A 299 4.76 14.44 6.50
C ALA A 299 6.02 13.75 5.94
N VAL A 300 7.00 13.45 6.79
CA VAL A 300 8.27 12.83 6.36
C VAL A 300 8.31 11.32 6.59
N SER A 301 7.32 10.75 7.28
CA SER A 301 7.27 9.33 7.65
C SER A 301 6.06 8.57 7.10
N ASP A 302 5.08 9.28 6.55
CA ASP A 302 3.87 8.74 5.94
C ASP A 302 4.23 7.91 4.69
N ARG A 303 3.68 6.70 4.63
CA ARG A 303 3.71 5.78 3.47
C ARG A 303 2.34 5.18 3.19
N ASP A 304 1.29 5.73 3.77
CA ASP A 304 -0.06 5.22 3.63
C ASP A 304 -0.52 5.35 2.17
N PHE A 305 -0.15 6.46 1.51
CA PHE A 305 -0.55 6.74 0.13
C PHE A 305 -0.02 5.70 -0.87
N ILE A 306 1.20 5.19 -0.66
CA ILE A 306 1.75 4.13 -1.52
C ILE A 306 1.25 2.74 -1.15
N LEU A 307 0.99 2.45 0.14
CA LEU A 307 0.31 1.22 0.54
C LEU A 307 -1.07 1.14 -0.09
N GLU A 308 -1.80 2.25 -0.08
CA GLU A 308 -3.13 2.36 -0.67
C GLU A 308 -3.10 2.23 -2.20
N LEU A 309 -2.14 2.88 -2.88
CA LEU A 309 -1.93 2.72 -4.33
C LEU A 309 -1.60 1.27 -4.69
N LEU A 310 -0.67 0.63 -3.98
CA LEU A 310 -0.29 -0.77 -4.22
C LEU A 310 -1.45 -1.72 -3.98
N SER A 311 -2.28 -1.48 -2.96
CA SER A 311 -3.50 -2.24 -2.73
C SER A 311 -4.49 -2.10 -3.88
N GLY A 312 -4.71 -0.88 -4.37
CA GLY A 312 -5.56 -0.64 -5.55
C GLY A 312 -5.03 -1.37 -6.79
N ASN A 313 -3.72 -1.29 -7.05
CA ASN A 313 -3.07 -1.99 -8.15
C ASN A 313 -3.15 -3.51 -8.00
N ALA A 314 -2.98 -4.05 -6.81
CA ALA A 314 -3.07 -5.49 -6.56
C ALA A 314 -4.49 -6.01 -6.80
N ILE A 315 -5.52 -5.31 -6.31
CA ILE A 315 -6.93 -5.66 -6.54
C ILE A 315 -7.26 -5.62 -8.05
N MET A 316 -6.90 -4.53 -8.73
CA MET A 316 -7.09 -4.41 -10.18
C MET A 316 -6.30 -5.48 -10.95
N GLY A 317 -5.09 -5.80 -10.51
CA GLY A 317 -4.26 -6.85 -11.07
C GLY A 317 -4.92 -8.22 -11.00
N LEU A 318 -5.61 -8.52 -9.90
CA LEU A 318 -6.40 -9.73 -9.72
C LEU A 318 -7.60 -9.74 -10.67
N HIS A 319 -8.34 -8.63 -10.84
CA HIS A 319 -9.42 -8.54 -11.83
C HIS A 319 -8.92 -8.79 -13.26
N LEU A 320 -7.80 -8.17 -13.64
CA LEU A 320 -7.17 -8.38 -14.94
C LEU A 320 -6.65 -9.81 -15.13
N SER A 321 -6.26 -10.49 -14.04
CA SER A 321 -5.83 -11.88 -14.12
C SER A 321 -6.97 -12.84 -14.47
N TRP A 322 -8.19 -12.57 -14.01
CA TRP A 322 -9.40 -13.30 -14.40
C TRP A 322 -9.72 -13.09 -15.88
N LEU A 323 -9.72 -11.83 -16.32
CA LEU A 323 -9.90 -11.50 -17.73
C LEU A 323 -8.86 -12.22 -18.61
N GLY A 324 -7.61 -12.24 -18.15
CA GLY A 324 -6.52 -12.94 -18.81
C GLY A 324 -6.70 -14.45 -18.85
N GLU A 325 -7.12 -15.07 -17.76
CA GLU A 325 -7.35 -16.51 -17.69
C GLU A 325 -8.51 -16.92 -18.61
N GLU A 326 -9.62 -16.18 -18.59
CA GLU A 326 -10.77 -16.46 -19.44
C GLU A 326 -10.43 -16.33 -20.93
N TRP A 327 -9.80 -15.22 -21.34
CA TRP A 327 -9.38 -15.06 -22.73
C TRP A 327 -8.31 -16.06 -23.13
N GLY A 328 -7.40 -16.43 -22.22
CA GLY A 328 -6.43 -17.50 -22.44
C GLY A 328 -7.10 -18.86 -22.70
N LEU A 329 -8.11 -19.21 -21.90
CA LEU A 329 -8.89 -20.44 -22.04
C LEU A 329 -9.73 -20.48 -23.32
N TRP A 330 -10.24 -19.32 -23.77
CA TRP A 330 -11.08 -19.23 -24.97
C TRP A 330 -10.28 -19.11 -26.27
N ALA A 331 -9.02 -18.68 -26.19
CA ALA A 331 -8.14 -18.46 -27.33
C ALA A 331 -7.67 -19.78 -27.98
N SER A 332 -7.28 -19.70 -29.25
CA SER A 332 -6.44 -20.75 -29.86
C SER A 332 -5.02 -20.74 -29.30
N GLU A 333 -4.31 -21.87 -29.37
CA GLU A 333 -2.97 -22.08 -28.79
C GLU A 333 -1.97 -20.94 -29.07
N GLU A 334 -1.99 -20.31 -30.25
CA GLU A 334 -1.03 -19.26 -30.62
C GLU A 334 -1.36 -17.86 -30.03
N SER A 335 -2.61 -17.59 -29.67
CA SER A 335 -3.11 -16.27 -29.22
C SER A 335 -3.21 -16.13 -27.69
N GLY A 336 -3.22 -17.25 -26.95
CA GLY A 336 -3.42 -17.26 -25.49
C GLY A 336 -2.21 -16.78 -24.68
N PHE A 337 -0.98 -16.91 -25.20
CA PHE A 337 0.25 -16.62 -24.46
C PHE A 337 0.32 -15.20 -23.89
N SER A 338 -0.19 -14.21 -24.63
CA SER A 338 -0.18 -12.81 -24.16
C SER A 338 -1.04 -12.62 -22.90
N MET A 339 -2.18 -13.29 -22.84
CA MET A 339 -3.11 -13.19 -21.70
C MET A 339 -2.65 -14.02 -20.50
N GLU A 340 -1.93 -15.13 -20.73
CA GLU A 340 -1.24 -15.86 -19.65
C GLU A 340 -0.23 -14.97 -18.91
N VAL A 341 0.47 -14.08 -19.64
CA VAL A 341 1.39 -13.10 -19.02
C VAL A 341 0.64 -12.09 -18.16
N VAL A 342 -0.56 -11.64 -18.58
CA VAL A 342 -1.41 -10.76 -17.76
C VAL A 342 -1.75 -11.47 -16.44
N SER A 343 -2.18 -12.73 -16.51
CA SER A 343 -2.51 -13.51 -15.31
C SER A 343 -1.30 -13.71 -14.40
N GLY A 344 -0.11 -14.03 -14.95
CA GLY A 344 1.10 -14.21 -14.15
C GLY A 344 1.63 -12.94 -13.49
N LYS A 345 1.34 -11.76 -14.06
CA LYS A 345 1.83 -10.47 -13.54
C LYS A 345 1.08 -9.98 -12.29
N SER A 346 -0.13 -10.48 -12.01
CA SER A 346 -0.86 -10.13 -10.77
C SER A 346 -0.08 -10.52 -9.51
N ALA A 347 0.65 -11.64 -9.54
CA ALA A 347 1.49 -12.10 -8.44
C ALA A 347 2.60 -11.10 -8.09
N ARG A 348 3.11 -10.35 -9.09
CA ARG A 348 4.12 -9.31 -8.88
C ARG A 348 3.54 -8.14 -8.08
N LEU A 349 2.35 -7.69 -8.46
CA LEU A 349 1.63 -6.59 -7.79
C LEU A 349 1.29 -6.93 -6.33
N VAL A 350 0.87 -8.17 -6.07
CA VAL A 350 0.67 -8.69 -4.70
C VAL A 350 2.00 -8.71 -3.94
N GLY A 351 3.09 -9.15 -4.57
CA GLY A 351 4.43 -9.16 -3.99
C GLY A 351 4.92 -7.76 -3.59
N ASP A 352 4.69 -6.76 -4.44
CA ASP A 352 5.06 -5.36 -4.16
C ASP A 352 4.33 -4.83 -2.92
N LEU A 353 3.02 -5.08 -2.82
CA LEU A 353 2.22 -4.71 -1.65
C LEU A 353 2.73 -5.37 -0.37
N VAL A 354 2.95 -6.69 -0.40
CA VAL A 354 3.42 -7.45 0.76
C VAL A 354 4.80 -6.98 1.21
N THR A 355 5.69 -6.70 0.27
CA THR A 355 7.03 -6.16 0.54
C THR A 355 6.91 -4.86 1.33
N LEU A 356 6.08 -3.94 0.87
CA LEU A 356 5.91 -2.64 1.52
C LEU A 356 5.20 -2.73 2.88
N GLN A 357 4.23 -3.62 3.02
CA GLN A 357 3.56 -3.88 4.30
C GLN A 357 4.55 -4.40 5.35
N ILE A 358 5.46 -5.31 4.96
CA ILE A 358 6.50 -5.83 5.84
C ILE A 358 7.52 -4.73 6.17
N LEU A 359 7.91 -3.93 5.18
CA LEU A 359 8.84 -2.82 5.36
C LEU A 359 8.33 -1.81 6.39
N CYS A 360 7.06 -1.40 6.28
CA CYS A 360 6.50 -0.34 7.12
C CYS A 360 6.10 -0.82 8.53
N LYS A 361 5.88 -2.12 8.71
CA LYS A 361 5.43 -2.69 9.99
C LYS A 361 6.46 -2.46 11.09
N GLY A 362 6.03 -1.78 12.15
CA GLY A 362 6.87 -1.54 13.32
C GLY A 362 8.04 -0.59 13.06
N LEU A 363 8.00 0.25 12.02
CA LEU A 363 8.95 1.36 11.91
C LEU A 363 8.53 2.51 12.84
N PRO A 364 9.31 2.84 13.88
CA PRO A 364 8.99 3.97 14.75
C PRO A 364 9.09 5.28 14.00
N LEU A 365 8.40 6.32 14.47
CA LEU A 365 8.59 7.65 13.91
C LEU A 365 10.02 8.17 14.18
N THR A 366 10.63 8.99 13.32
CA THR A 366 10.00 9.67 12.18
C THR A 366 10.46 9.10 10.83
N TYR A 367 11.55 9.62 10.26
CA TYR A 367 12.13 9.11 9.01
C TYR A 367 13.18 8.03 9.31
N ASN A 368 13.16 6.93 8.56
CA ASN A 368 14.14 5.84 8.64
C ASN A 368 14.71 5.56 7.25
N ARG A 369 15.96 5.08 7.18
CA ARG A 369 16.61 4.83 5.87
C ARG A 369 15.94 3.69 5.12
N ASP A 370 15.28 2.79 5.85
CA ASP A 370 14.40 1.73 5.36
C ASP A 370 13.38 2.26 4.34
N LEU A 371 12.91 3.51 4.52
CA LEU A 371 11.99 4.17 3.61
C LEU A 371 12.62 4.57 2.26
N GLN A 372 13.87 4.18 1.98
CA GLN A 372 14.45 4.25 0.64
C GLN A 372 13.90 3.13 -0.26
N GLU A 373 13.56 1.97 0.32
CA GLU A 373 13.07 0.75 -0.36
C GLU A 373 11.60 0.86 -0.82
N ASP A 374 10.98 2.03 -0.62
CA ASP A 374 9.58 2.28 -0.98
C ASP A 374 9.37 2.47 -2.50
N LYS A 375 10.40 2.95 -3.21
CA LYS A 375 10.31 3.39 -4.61
C LYS A 375 10.22 2.23 -5.59
N GLU A 376 11.11 1.24 -5.48
CA GLU A 376 11.18 0.16 -6.46
C GLU A 376 9.88 -0.65 -6.57
N PRO A 377 9.25 -1.12 -5.47
CA PRO A 377 7.98 -1.83 -5.54
C PRO A 377 6.86 -0.97 -6.15
N VAL A 378 6.85 0.33 -5.87
CA VAL A 378 5.83 1.25 -6.40
C VAL A 378 6.03 1.50 -7.89
N PHE A 379 7.27 1.76 -8.32
CA PHE A 379 7.60 1.93 -9.73
C PHE A 379 7.27 0.68 -10.52
N ASP A 380 7.62 -0.48 -9.98
CA ASP A 380 7.37 -1.76 -10.62
C ASP A 380 5.88 -2.09 -10.73
N SER A 381 5.14 -1.82 -9.66
CA SER A 381 3.69 -2.02 -9.63
C SER A 381 2.98 -1.15 -10.68
N VAL A 382 3.33 0.14 -10.76
CA VAL A 382 2.76 1.08 -11.73
C VAL A 382 3.11 0.68 -13.17
N GLU A 383 4.37 0.31 -13.45
CA GLU A 383 4.77 -0.15 -14.79
C GLU A 383 4.04 -1.45 -15.18
N THR A 384 3.94 -2.38 -14.23
CA THR A 384 3.30 -3.67 -14.44
C THR A 384 1.81 -3.50 -14.73
N ILE A 385 1.09 -2.71 -13.93
CA ILE A 385 -0.35 -2.53 -14.11
C ILE A 385 -0.70 -1.74 -15.38
N ILE A 386 0.08 -0.72 -15.73
CA ILE A 386 -0.07 -0.01 -17.02
C ILE A 386 0.17 -0.97 -18.19
N GLY A 387 1.18 -1.84 -18.08
CA GLY A 387 1.46 -2.87 -19.08
C GLY A 387 0.29 -3.84 -19.24
N MET A 388 -0.30 -4.31 -18.14
CA MET A 388 -1.47 -5.20 -18.14
C MET A 388 -2.68 -4.51 -18.77
N LEU A 389 -2.99 -3.27 -18.40
CA LEU A 389 -4.10 -2.50 -18.97
C LEU A 389 -3.95 -2.28 -20.47
N LYS A 390 -2.75 -1.90 -20.93
CA LYS A 390 -2.45 -1.70 -22.36
C LYS A 390 -2.63 -2.99 -23.16
N LEU A 391 -2.07 -4.09 -22.66
CA LEU A 391 -2.15 -5.38 -23.34
C LEU A 391 -3.59 -5.88 -23.42
N SER A 392 -4.34 -5.80 -22.32
CA SER A 392 -5.77 -6.17 -22.29
C SER A 392 -6.60 -5.29 -23.23
N ALA A 393 -6.29 -3.99 -23.33
CA ALA A 393 -7.01 -3.07 -24.21
C ALA A 393 -6.73 -3.35 -25.69
N ASP A 394 -5.48 -3.69 -26.05
CA ASP A 394 -5.11 -4.10 -27.40
C ASP A 394 -5.75 -5.45 -27.77
N PHE A 395 -5.73 -6.41 -26.85
CA PHE A 395 -6.41 -7.70 -27.06
C PHE A 395 -7.91 -7.52 -27.28
N ALA A 396 -8.58 -6.72 -26.44
CA ALA A 396 -10.01 -6.43 -26.56
C ALA A 396 -10.39 -5.80 -27.91
N GLN A 397 -9.51 -4.99 -28.50
CA GLN A 397 -9.75 -4.35 -29.80
C GLN A 397 -9.65 -5.33 -30.97
N ASN A 398 -8.78 -6.34 -30.84
CA ASN A 398 -8.43 -7.23 -31.95
C ASN A 398 -9.11 -8.61 -31.87
N VAL A 399 -9.67 -8.98 -30.70
CA VAL A 399 -10.31 -10.29 -30.53
C VAL A 399 -11.56 -10.46 -31.39
N THR A 400 -11.74 -11.67 -31.91
CA THR A 400 -12.93 -12.09 -32.66
C THR A 400 -13.49 -13.38 -32.09
N TYR A 401 -14.81 -13.41 -31.86
CA TYR A 401 -15.50 -14.57 -31.33
C TYR A 401 -15.99 -15.50 -32.44
N ASN A 402 -15.67 -16.79 -32.34
CA ASN A 402 -16.16 -17.80 -33.28
C ASN A 402 -17.61 -18.20 -32.92
N GLN A 403 -18.58 -17.54 -33.54
CA GLN A 403 -20.00 -17.74 -33.26
C GLN A 403 -20.45 -19.19 -33.50
N ASP A 404 -19.92 -19.87 -34.53
CA ASP A 404 -20.27 -21.27 -34.81
C ASP A 404 -19.85 -22.21 -33.68
N LYS A 405 -18.65 -22.02 -33.13
CA LYS A 405 -18.16 -22.80 -31.98
C LYS A 405 -18.95 -22.47 -30.71
N ILE A 406 -19.23 -21.19 -30.47
CA ILE A 406 -20.04 -20.74 -29.34
C ILE A 406 -21.43 -21.37 -29.39
N GLN A 407 -22.11 -21.30 -30.54
CA GLN A 407 -23.45 -21.87 -30.73
C GLN A 407 -23.50 -23.38 -30.49
N LYS A 408 -22.45 -24.11 -30.89
CA LYS A 408 -22.31 -25.55 -30.61
C LYS A 408 -22.03 -25.86 -29.14
N ALA A 409 -21.48 -24.91 -28.39
CA ALA A 409 -21.19 -25.06 -26.97
C ALA A 409 -22.42 -24.79 -26.08
N LEU A 410 -23.45 -24.09 -26.60
CA LEU A 410 -24.68 -23.78 -25.87
C LEU A 410 -25.54 -25.04 -25.62
N PRO A 411 -26.25 -25.11 -24.49
CA PRO A 411 -27.25 -26.16 -24.26
C PRO A 411 -28.40 -26.09 -25.28
N SER A 412 -29.02 -27.23 -25.60
CA SER A 412 -30.15 -27.29 -26.55
C SER A 412 -31.31 -26.38 -26.10
N GLY A 413 -31.78 -25.51 -26.99
CA GLY A 413 -32.91 -24.58 -26.73
C GLY A 413 -32.51 -23.12 -26.46
N TYR A 414 -31.23 -22.80 -26.34
CA TYR A 414 -30.75 -21.45 -26.05
C TYR A 414 -30.14 -20.75 -27.28
N SER A 415 -30.75 -20.91 -28.45
CA SER A 415 -30.30 -20.25 -29.69
C SER A 415 -30.94 -18.87 -29.92
N ASP A 416 -31.90 -18.47 -29.09
CA ASP A 416 -32.65 -17.22 -29.23
C ASP A 416 -32.24 -16.22 -28.11
N PRO A 417 -31.59 -15.10 -28.45
CA PRO A 417 -31.16 -14.10 -27.47
C PRO A 417 -32.32 -13.45 -26.70
N SER A 418 -33.54 -13.49 -27.24
CA SER A 418 -34.73 -12.98 -26.55
C SER A 418 -35.12 -13.81 -25.32
N LEU A 419 -34.60 -15.03 -25.22
CA LEU A 419 -34.79 -15.92 -24.07
C LEU A 419 -33.80 -15.67 -22.93
N VAL A 420 -32.79 -14.80 -23.14
CA VAL A 420 -31.86 -14.40 -22.08
C VAL A 420 -32.54 -13.39 -21.16
N VAL A 421 -32.59 -13.71 -19.87
CA VAL A 421 -33.13 -12.83 -18.82
C VAL A 421 -32.35 -11.50 -18.82
N ASP A 422 -33.05 -10.39 -18.56
CA ASP A 422 -32.49 -9.03 -18.48
C ASP A 422 -31.88 -8.44 -19.76
N ARG A 423 -32.08 -9.05 -20.94
CA ARG A 423 -31.58 -8.52 -22.24
C ARG A 423 -31.82 -7.02 -22.43
N ASP A 424 -33.06 -6.57 -22.25
CA ASP A 424 -33.42 -5.17 -22.50
C ASP A 424 -32.80 -4.22 -21.47
N SER A 425 -32.57 -4.68 -20.23
CA SER A 425 -31.84 -3.95 -19.20
C SER A 425 -30.36 -3.82 -19.56
N ILE A 426 -29.75 -4.90 -20.05
CA ILE A 426 -28.35 -4.93 -20.49
C ILE A 426 -28.11 -3.96 -21.66
N LEU A 427 -29.02 -3.93 -22.64
CA LEU A 427 -28.92 -3.01 -23.77
C LEU A 427 -29.05 -1.54 -23.33
N LYS A 428 -29.96 -1.23 -22.40
CA LYS A 428 -30.06 0.12 -21.81
C LYS A 428 -28.81 0.51 -21.02
N CYS A 429 -28.23 -0.43 -20.26
CA CYS A 429 -26.97 -0.17 -19.56
C CYS A 429 -25.83 0.10 -20.54
N LEU A 430 -25.75 -0.65 -21.64
CA LEU A 430 -24.74 -0.44 -22.67
C LEU A 430 -24.80 0.97 -23.26
N ASP A 431 -26.00 1.45 -23.61
CA ASP A 431 -26.19 2.81 -24.14
C ASP A 431 -25.82 3.90 -23.11
N LYS A 432 -26.17 3.68 -21.84
CA LYS A 432 -25.86 4.63 -20.75
C LYS A 432 -24.36 4.70 -20.44
N ILE A 433 -23.68 3.55 -20.40
CA ILE A 433 -22.24 3.49 -20.13
C ILE A 433 -21.48 4.10 -21.31
N GLU A 434 -21.93 3.90 -22.55
CA GLU A 434 -21.36 4.59 -23.71
C GLU A 434 -21.41 6.11 -23.55
N GLU A 435 -22.59 6.68 -23.28
CA GLU A 435 -22.75 8.13 -23.14
C GLU A 435 -21.75 8.71 -22.12
N GLN A 436 -21.52 8.00 -21.01
CA GLN A 436 -20.62 8.44 -19.95
C GLN A 436 -19.14 8.31 -20.33
N VAL A 437 -18.77 7.19 -20.93
CA VAL A 437 -17.40 6.94 -21.38
C VAL A 437 -17.00 7.88 -22.52
N GLU A 438 -17.91 8.22 -23.43
CA GLU A 438 -17.69 9.20 -24.51
C GLU A 438 -17.55 10.63 -23.99
N VAL A 439 -18.36 11.03 -23.01
CA VAL A 439 -18.23 12.34 -22.31
C VAL A 439 -16.97 12.38 -21.43
N GLY A 440 -16.37 11.23 -21.18
CA GLY A 440 -15.10 11.07 -20.48
C GLY A 440 -15.20 11.21 -18.97
N GLN A 441 -16.39 10.96 -18.42
CA GLN A 441 -16.65 10.89 -16.99
C GLN A 441 -16.62 9.43 -16.54
N PHE A 442 -15.86 9.13 -15.48
CA PHE A 442 -16.02 7.87 -14.75
C PHE A 442 -17.44 7.80 -14.16
N LEU A 443 -18.06 6.61 -14.16
CA LEU A 443 -19.42 6.40 -13.64
C LEU A 443 -19.46 6.92 -12.19
N GLY A 444 -20.26 7.96 -11.90
CA GLY A 444 -20.46 8.42 -10.51
C GLY A 444 -19.56 9.57 -10.03
N THR A 445 -18.90 10.32 -10.92
CA THR A 445 -18.30 11.63 -10.58
C THR A 445 -19.31 12.71 -10.16
N GLN A 446 -20.60 12.38 -10.08
CA GLN A 446 -21.57 13.22 -9.40
C GLN A 446 -21.48 12.98 -7.89
N ASN A 447 -21.53 14.08 -7.13
CA ASN A 447 -21.82 14.11 -5.69
C ASN A 447 -23.19 13.45 -5.39
N GLU A 448 -23.34 12.14 -5.61
CA GLU A 448 -24.45 11.38 -5.03
C GLU A 448 -24.14 11.32 -3.52
N GLU A 449 -24.92 12.06 -2.70
CA GLU A 449 -24.80 11.95 -1.24
C GLU A 449 -24.88 10.47 -0.86
N PRO A 450 -23.96 9.93 -0.04
CA PRO A 450 -24.09 8.57 0.47
C PRO A 450 -25.46 8.45 1.12
N ALA A 451 -26.21 7.41 0.79
CA ALA A 451 -27.56 7.22 1.31
C ALA A 451 -27.52 7.21 2.85
N LYS A 452 -27.88 8.34 3.48
CA LYS A 452 -27.79 8.56 4.93
C LYS A 452 -28.65 7.60 5.78
N ASN A 453 -29.42 6.70 5.17
CA ASN A 453 -30.25 5.71 5.84
C ASN A 453 -30.44 4.44 4.99
N ILE A 454 -29.52 3.48 5.13
CA ILE A 454 -29.57 2.15 4.48
C ILE A 454 -30.85 1.38 4.85
N HIS A 455 -31.37 1.57 6.06
CA HIS A 455 -32.62 0.93 6.49
C HIS A 455 -33.86 1.42 5.73
N THR A 456 -33.82 2.63 5.14
CA THR A 456 -34.95 3.18 4.37
C THR A 456 -34.81 3.02 2.86
N THR A 457 -33.59 2.83 2.33
CA THR A 457 -33.36 2.43 0.92
C THR A 457 -33.68 0.96 0.65
N ARG A 458 -34.09 0.20 1.68
CA ARG A 458 -34.62 -1.19 1.62
C ARG A 458 -35.70 -1.43 0.56
N SER A 459 -36.37 -0.39 0.02
CA SER A 459 -37.56 -0.59 -0.83
C SER A 459 -37.55 0.09 -2.20
N GLN A 460 -36.51 0.82 -2.61
CA GLN A 460 -36.55 1.60 -3.86
C GLN A 460 -35.73 1.02 -5.02
N ASN A 461 -34.62 0.30 -4.76
CA ASN A 461 -33.68 -0.12 -5.82
C ASN A 461 -33.58 -1.64 -6.05
N GLY A 462 -34.46 -2.45 -5.45
CA GLY A 462 -34.71 -3.83 -5.93
C GLY A 462 -33.65 -4.91 -5.64
N GLN A 463 -32.52 -4.61 -4.99
CA GLN A 463 -31.61 -5.65 -4.47
C GLN A 463 -31.17 -5.39 -3.03
N VAL A 464 -31.10 -6.47 -2.26
CA VAL A 464 -30.76 -6.48 -0.82
C VAL A 464 -29.25 -6.78 -0.70
N PRO A 465 -28.45 -5.96 0.01
CA PRO A 465 -27.08 -6.33 0.36
C PRO A 465 -27.08 -7.71 1.03
N THR A 466 -26.15 -8.60 0.67
CA THR A 466 -26.04 -9.91 1.34
C THR A 466 -25.91 -9.71 2.86
N ASP A 467 -26.36 -10.69 3.66
CA ASP A 467 -26.18 -10.65 5.12
C ASP A 467 -24.72 -10.40 5.52
N PHE A 468 -23.78 -10.84 4.67
CA PHE A 468 -22.35 -10.61 4.85
C PHE A 468 -21.93 -9.15 4.62
N HIS A 469 -22.49 -8.45 3.61
CA HIS A 469 -22.25 -7.02 3.43
C HIS A 469 -22.81 -6.19 4.57
N LEU A 470 -24.01 -6.53 5.05
CA LEU A 470 -24.60 -5.88 6.21
C LEU A 470 -23.71 -6.07 7.45
N TRP A 471 -23.20 -7.28 7.65
CA TRP A 471 -22.24 -7.54 8.73
C TRP A 471 -20.94 -6.74 8.56
N CYS A 472 -20.40 -6.62 7.34
CA CYS A 472 -19.20 -5.83 7.07
C CYS A 472 -19.43 -4.34 7.34
N TYR A 473 -20.62 -3.82 7.01
CA TYR A 473 -21.02 -2.45 7.33
C TYR A 473 -20.99 -2.20 8.85
N ASP A 474 -21.65 -3.07 9.62
CA ASP A 474 -21.67 -2.97 11.08
C ASP A 474 -20.25 -3.10 11.68
N ALA A 475 -19.41 -3.95 11.08
CA ALA A 475 -18.02 -4.11 11.46
C ALA A 475 -17.19 -2.85 11.19
N ILE A 476 -17.36 -2.21 10.02
CA ILE A 476 -16.70 -0.94 9.68
C ILE A 476 -17.09 0.16 10.67
N ASP A 477 -18.39 0.33 10.94
CA ASP A 477 -18.88 1.33 11.90
C ASP A 477 -18.29 1.10 13.30
N THR A 478 -18.19 -0.17 13.70
CA THR A 478 -17.57 -0.58 14.96
C THR A 478 -16.09 -0.21 14.99
N ILE A 479 -15.32 -0.57 13.95
CA ILE A 479 -13.88 -0.27 13.86
C ILE A 479 -13.65 1.25 13.88
N VAL A 480 -14.40 2.02 13.08
CA VAL A 480 -14.31 3.48 13.03
C VAL A 480 -14.62 4.10 14.41
N SER A 481 -15.58 3.55 15.15
CA SER A 481 -15.86 3.98 16.52
C SER A 481 -14.66 3.75 17.45
N HIS A 482 -14.02 2.58 17.37
CA HIS A 482 -12.80 2.28 18.14
C HIS A 482 -11.59 3.15 17.74
N ILE A 483 -11.43 3.45 16.45
CA ILE A 483 -10.44 4.42 15.97
C ILE A 483 -10.67 5.79 16.64
N LYS A 484 -11.90 6.29 16.64
CA LYS A 484 -12.26 7.56 17.29
C LYS A 484 -11.98 7.53 18.79
N HIS A 485 -12.26 6.42 19.47
CA HIS A 485 -11.93 6.26 20.89
C HIS A 485 -10.41 6.36 21.14
N LEU A 486 -9.59 5.69 20.32
CA LEU A 486 -8.13 5.80 20.40
C LEU A 486 -7.65 7.23 20.12
N GLN A 487 -8.16 7.88 19.06
CA GLN A 487 -7.81 9.27 18.76
C GLN A 487 -8.11 10.21 19.94
N VAL A 488 -9.29 10.08 20.55
CA VAL A 488 -9.65 10.87 21.74
C VAL A 488 -8.71 10.59 22.91
N ALA A 489 -8.34 9.33 23.15
CA ALA A 489 -7.37 8.97 24.18
C ALA A 489 -5.99 9.59 23.92
N MET A 490 -5.49 9.54 22.69
CA MET A 490 -4.21 10.14 22.29
C MET A 490 -4.23 11.67 22.39
N VAL A 491 -5.31 12.33 22.00
CA VAL A 491 -5.47 13.79 22.15
C VAL A 491 -5.49 14.18 23.63
N ARG A 492 -6.15 13.41 24.50
CA ARG A 492 -6.12 13.64 25.96
C ARG A 492 -4.71 13.46 26.52
N LEU A 493 -3.99 12.44 26.07
CA LEU A 493 -2.61 12.18 26.46
C LEU A 493 -1.69 13.33 26.01
N ALA A 494 -1.86 13.84 24.79
CA ALA A 494 -1.15 15.01 24.29
C ALA A 494 -1.45 16.25 25.16
N LYS A 495 -2.73 16.54 25.45
CA LYS A 495 -3.11 17.67 26.31
C LYS A 495 -2.51 17.58 27.72
N LYS A 496 -2.47 16.38 28.31
CA LYS A 496 -1.85 16.14 29.62
C LYS A 496 -0.34 16.44 29.63
N ASN A 497 0.34 16.28 28.51
CA ASN A 497 1.78 16.51 28.36
C ASN A 497 2.10 17.77 27.54
N THR A 498 1.30 18.83 27.70
CA THR A 498 1.52 20.10 27.01
C THR A 498 2.88 20.70 27.36
N GLY A 499 3.64 21.12 26.34
CA GLY A 499 4.96 21.73 26.50
C GLY A 499 6.10 20.75 26.83
N VAL A 500 5.83 19.45 26.91
CA VAL A 500 6.89 18.44 27.08
C VAL A 500 7.65 18.31 25.77
N ILE A 501 8.96 18.54 25.82
CA ILE A 501 9.88 18.39 24.68
C ILE A 501 10.53 17.02 24.79
N VAL A 502 10.49 16.24 23.71
CA VAL A 502 11.17 14.94 23.61
C VAL A 502 12.27 15.01 22.53
N PRO A 503 13.31 14.16 22.62
CA PRO A 503 14.24 14.04 21.51
C PRO A 503 13.50 13.57 20.26
N GLY A 504 13.71 14.27 19.14
CA GLY A 504 13.30 13.77 17.84
C GLY A 504 14.30 12.73 17.33
N TYR A 505 13.85 11.82 16.48
CA TYR A 505 14.69 10.79 15.90
C TYR A 505 14.51 10.70 14.38
N THR A 506 15.64 10.64 13.68
CA THR A 506 15.75 10.26 12.26
C THR A 506 16.83 9.20 12.14
N HIS A 507 16.58 8.10 11.44
CA HIS A 507 17.49 6.96 11.35
C HIS A 507 17.85 6.37 12.73
N LEU A 508 16.90 6.40 13.68
CA LEU A 508 17.12 6.06 15.10
C LEU A 508 18.23 6.87 15.80
N GLN A 509 18.71 7.95 15.16
CA GLN A 509 19.65 8.89 15.72
C GLN A 509 18.94 10.15 16.19
N ARG A 510 19.47 10.77 17.24
CA ARG A 510 18.90 12.02 17.77
C ARG A 510 18.96 13.12 16.71
N ALA A 511 17.82 13.76 16.51
CA ALA A 511 17.61 14.90 15.64
C ALA A 511 16.97 16.05 16.45
N GLN A 512 16.39 17.02 15.75
CA GLN A 512 15.74 18.17 16.36
C GLN A 512 14.72 17.76 17.42
N PRO A 513 14.76 18.32 18.64
CA PRO A 513 13.73 18.08 19.64
C PRO A 513 12.34 18.49 19.13
N VAL A 514 11.33 17.73 19.51
CA VAL A 514 9.94 17.98 19.12
C VAL A 514 9.04 18.05 20.35
N LEU A 515 7.91 18.73 20.22
CA LEU A 515 6.86 18.64 21.24
C LEU A 515 6.26 17.24 21.23
N LEU A 516 6.15 16.61 22.41
CA LEU A 516 5.49 15.31 22.55
C LEU A 516 4.05 15.34 22.02
N GLN A 517 3.37 16.48 22.12
CA GLN A 517 2.05 16.68 21.54
C GLN A 517 2.07 16.56 20.03
N HIS A 518 3.04 17.20 19.37
CA HIS A 518 3.22 17.13 17.93
C HIS A 518 3.45 15.69 17.49
N HIS A 519 4.25 14.95 18.27
CA HIS A 519 4.49 13.54 18.01
C HIS A 519 3.22 12.69 18.13
N LEU A 520 2.49 12.79 19.24
CA LEU A 520 1.25 12.03 19.43
C LEU A 520 0.17 12.38 18.39
N LEU A 521 0.09 13.64 17.97
CA LEU A 521 -0.86 14.07 16.96
C LEU A 521 -0.53 13.53 15.57
N ALA A 522 0.72 13.14 15.26
CA ALA A 522 1.05 12.50 13.98
C ALA A 522 0.28 11.18 13.80
N TYR A 523 0.23 10.35 14.85
CA TYR A 523 -0.58 9.12 14.84
C TYR A 523 -2.10 9.40 14.80
N VAL A 524 -2.56 10.51 15.40
CA VAL A 524 -3.99 10.88 15.34
C VAL A 524 -4.41 11.18 13.89
N GLU A 525 -3.55 11.86 13.13
CA GLU A 525 -3.76 12.16 11.70
C GLU A 525 -3.74 10.89 10.84
N GLN A 526 -2.84 9.93 11.13
CA GLN A 526 -2.82 8.61 10.48
C GLN A 526 -4.13 7.84 10.71
N LEU A 527 -4.59 7.81 11.96
CA LEU A 527 -5.85 7.18 12.36
C LEU A 527 -7.08 7.87 11.74
N GLU A 528 -7.02 9.18 11.48
CA GLU A 528 -8.10 9.90 10.79
C GLU A 528 -8.23 9.39 9.35
N ARG A 529 -7.12 9.28 8.63
CA ARG A 529 -7.09 8.71 7.28
C ARG A 529 -7.50 7.24 7.25
N ASP A 530 -7.18 6.47 8.28
CA ASP A 530 -7.65 5.07 8.40
C ASP A 530 -9.18 4.99 8.50
N ALA A 531 -9.79 5.87 9.30
CA ALA A 531 -11.24 5.95 9.39
C ALA A 531 -11.87 6.39 8.06
N GLU A 532 -11.28 7.37 7.37
CA GLU A 532 -11.74 7.81 6.04
C GLU A 532 -11.70 6.67 5.02
N ARG A 533 -10.60 5.92 4.94
CA ARG A 533 -10.49 4.75 4.03
C ARG A 533 -11.59 3.73 4.27
N LEU A 534 -11.86 3.41 5.54
CA LEU A 534 -12.93 2.47 5.90
C LEU A 534 -14.32 2.99 5.53
N LEU A 535 -14.56 4.29 5.70
CA LEU A 535 -15.83 4.92 5.32
C LEU A 535 -16.04 4.95 3.80
N ASP A 536 -14.97 5.09 3.01
CA ASP A 536 -15.05 5.01 1.55
C ASP A 536 -15.38 3.60 1.05
N CYS A 537 -14.86 2.55 1.72
CA CYS A 537 -15.28 1.16 1.46
C CYS A 537 -16.81 1.02 1.61
N THR A 538 -17.37 1.61 2.66
CA THR A 538 -18.82 1.65 2.90
C THR A 538 -19.57 2.45 1.83
N ALA A 539 -19.04 3.59 1.40
CA ALA A 539 -19.66 4.39 0.34
C ALA A 539 -19.78 3.60 -0.97
N ARG A 540 -18.76 2.81 -1.33
CA ARG A 540 -18.77 1.92 -2.50
C ARG A 540 -19.84 0.83 -2.43
N LEU A 541 -20.04 0.21 -1.27
CA LEU A 541 -21.11 -0.79 -1.09
C LEU A 541 -22.50 -0.21 -1.40
N ASN A 542 -22.73 1.06 -1.10
CA ASN A 542 -24.03 1.71 -1.27
C ASN A 542 -24.37 2.03 -2.74
N ILE A 543 -23.39 1.96 -3.65
CA ILE A 543 -23.55 2.37 -5.06
C ILE A 543 -23.93 1.17 -5.95
N MET A 544 -23.99 -0.06 -5.42
CA MET A 544 -24.40 -1.25 -6.19
C MET A 544 -25.85 -1.11 -6.72
N LYS A 545 -25.98 -0.89 -8.03
CA LYS A 545 -27.22 -0.52 -8.74
C LYS A 545 -27.88 -1.70 -9.47
N ASN A 546 -27.21 -2.85 -9.67
CA ASN A 546 -27.78 -4.01 -10.36
C ASN A 546 -27.14 -5.37 -9.96
N SER A 547 -27.73 -6.46 -10.47
CA SER A 547 -27.35 -7.85 -10.15
C SER A 547 -25.96 -8.26 -10.59
N MET A 548 -25.41 -7.60 -11.61
CA MET A 548 -24.06 -7.83 -12.10
C MET A 548 -23.03 -7.20 -11.17
N GLU A 549 -23.30 -5.98 -10.70
CA GLU A 549 -22.48 -5.32 -9.69
C GLU A 549 -22.43 -6.13 -8.38
N ALA A 550 -23.58 -6.66 -7.94
CA ALA A 550 -23.69 -7.35 -6.64
C ALA A 550 -23.05 -8.76 -6.55
N VAL A 551 -22.56 -9.34 -7.65
CA VAL A 551 -21.86 -10.65 -7.62
C VAL A 551 -20.38 -10.46 -7.91
N VAL A 552 -20.06 -9.50 -8.76
CA VAL A 552 -18.71 -9.25 -9.26
C VAL A 552 -17.91 -8.32 -8.33
N SER A 553 -18.59 -7.49 -7.52
CA SER A 553 -17.93 -6.53 -6.62
C SER A 553 -17.65 -7.04 -5.19
N ASP A 554 -18.24 -8.16 -4.78
CA ASP A 554 -18.13 -8.68 -3.40
C ASP A 554 -16.68 -8.93 -2.98
N HIS A 555 -15.93 -9.68 -3.79
CA HIS A 555 -14.55 -10.01 -3.46
C HIS A 555 -13.63 -8.78 -3.54
N ALA A 556 -13.91 -7.85 -4.46
CA ALA A 556 -13.16 -6.61 -4.59
C ALA A 556 -13.35 -5.71 -3.36
N PHE A 557 -14.59 -5.60 -2.88
CA PHE A 557 -14.92 -4.91 -1.62
C PHE A 557 -14.19 -5.55 -0.44
N VAL A 558 -14.23 -6.88 -0.32
CA VAL A 558 -13.58 -7.57 0.80
C VAL A 558 -12.06 -7.33 0.81
N LEU A 559 -11.41 -7.44 -0.34
CA LEU A 559 -9.97 -7.15 -0.46
C LEU A 559 -9.65 -5.71 -0.08
N GLU A 560 -10.48 -4.77 -0.49
CA GLU A 560 -10.34 -3.36 -0.14
C GLU A 560 -10.51 -3.13 1.37
N PHE A 561 -11.52 -3.75 1.98
CA PHE A 561 -11.74 -3.69 3.42
C PHE A 561 -10.57 -4.29 4.21
N LEU A 562 -10.07 -5.45 3.80
CA LEU A 562 -8.88 -6.07 4.39
C LEU A 562 -7.62 -5.22 4.18
N SER A 563 -7.49 -4.55 3.03
CA SER A 563 -6.42 -3.59 2.78
C SER A 563 -6.48 -2.41 3.76
N ALA A 564 -7.65 -1.79 3.93
CA ALA A 564 -7.83 -0.70 4.89
C ALA A 564 -7.51 -1.13 6.34
N ASN A 565 -7.97 -2.33 6.73
CA ASN A 565 -7.59 -2.93 8.02
C ASN A 565 -6.07 -3.18 8.12
N SER A 566 -5.42 -3.62 7.05
CA SER A 566 -3.97 -3.88 7.06
C SER A 566 -3.14 -2.61 7.25
N ILE A 567 -3.55 -1.50 6.63
CA ILE A 567 -2.90 -0.18 6.79
C ILE A 567 -3.08 0.30 8.24
N THR A 568 -4.31 0.19 8.78
CA THR A 568 -4.59 0.49 10.19
C THR A 568 -3.72 -0.37 11.12
N ALA A 569 -3.57 -1.66 10.82
CA ALA A 569 -2.74 -2.57 11.60
C ALA A 569 -1.26 -2.16 11.58
N ILE A 570 -0.76 -1.66 10.45
CA ILE A 570 0.60 -1.14 10.31
C ILE A 570 0.78 0.08 11.20
N HIS A 571 -0.13 1.06 11.19
CA HIS A 571 -0.05 2.22 12.08
C HIS A 571 -0.04 1.83 13.55
N LEU A 572 -0.92 0.93 13.95
CA LEU A 572 -0.96 0.40 15.32
C LEU A 572 0.33 -0.36 15.68
N SER A 573 0.95 -1.05 14.72
CA SER A 573 2.23 -1.73 14.93
C SER A 573 3.38 -0.75 15.16
N ARG A 574 3.39 0.38 14.46
CA ARG A 574 4.39 1.46 14.59
C ARG A 574 4.26 2.14 15.95
N LEU A 575 3.03 2.47 16.35
CA LEU A 575 2.71 2.98 17.69
C LEU A 575 3.13 1.98 18.78
N GLY A 576 2.84 0.70 18.57
CA GLY A 576 3.23 -0.37 19.49
C GLY A 576 4.74 -0.51 19.64
N GLU A 577 5.48 -0.51 18.53
CA GLU A 577 6.95 -0.52 18.54
C GLU A 577 7.50 0.64 19.38
N GLU A 578 7.02 1.85 19.11
CA GLU A 578 7.52 3.05 19.76
C GLU A 578 7.26 3.06 21.28
N TRP A 579 6.05 2.69 21.71
CA TRP A 579 5.74 2.60 23.13
C TRP A 579 6.51 1.48 23.83
N VAL A 580 6.77 0.36 23.15
CA VAL A 580 7.64 -0.70 23.70
C VAL A 580 9.07 -0.17 23.87
N LEU A 581 9.62 0.51 22.85
CA LEU A 581 10.94 1.15 22.93
C LEU A 581 11.01 2.19 24.06
N TRP A 582 10.01 3.05 24.19
CA TRP A 582 10.01 4.10 25.21
C TRP A 582 9.82 3.58 26.63
N ALA A 583 9.20 2.42 26.80
CA ALA A 583 9.04 1.75 28.08
C ALA A 583 10.27 0.91 28.49
N SER A 584 11.22 0.69 27.56
CA SER A 584 12.47 -0.04 27.85
C SER A 584 13.28 0.61 28.97
N GLU A 585 14.18 -0.15 29.58
CA GLU A 585 15.02 0.35 30.67
C GLU A 585 15.99 1.45 30.20
N GLU A 586 16.50 1.30 28.98
CA GLU A 586 17.46 2.20 28.34
C GLU A 586 16.87 3.59 28.10
N PHE A 587 15.61 3.65 27.65
CA PHE A 587 14.89 4.91 27.46
C PHE A 587 14.20 5.35 28.76
N GLY A 588 13.29 4.52 29.27
CA GLY A 588 12.49 4.81 30.45
C GLY A 588 11.68 6.10 30.33
N PHE A 589 11.23 6.44 29.11
CA PHE A 589 10.47 7.64 28.82
C PHE A 589 9.02 7.50 29.22
N ILE A 590 8.47 6.28 29.17
CA ILE A 590 7.11 6.00 29.65
C ILE A 590 7.11 4.91 30.73
N THR A 591 6.12 4.97 31.60
CA THR A 591 5.83 3.92 32.58
C THR A 591 4.35 3.55 32.48
N PRO A 592 4.03 2.30 32.07
CA PRO A 592 2.65 1.82 32.08
C PRO A 592 2.15 1.58 33.52
N SER A 593 0.85 1.76 33.73
CA SER A 593 0.18 1.40 34.99
C SER A 593 0.02 -0.12 35.13
N ASP A 594 -0.34 -0.59 36.33
CA ASP A 594 -0.52 -2.02 36.59
C ASP A 594 -1.65 -2.64 35.76
N SER A 595 -2.67 -1.85 35.39
CA SER A 595 -3.82 -2.35 34.62
C SER A 595 -3.50 -2.63 33.15
N VAL A 596 -2.41 -2.05 32.63
CA VAL A 596 -1.97 -2.21 31.23
C VAL A 596 -0.55 -2.78 31.14
N SER A 597 -0.07 -3.36 32.24
CA SER A 597 1.22 -4.04 32.32
C SER A 597 1.04 -5.52 32.65
N THR A 598 2.00 -6.33 32.23
CA THR A 598 2.19 -7.66 32.80
C THR A 598 3.39 -7.65 33.75
N GLY A 599 3.36 -8.54 34.73
CA GLY A 599 4.44 -8.75 35.68
C GLY A 599 5.18 -10.05 35.40
N SER A 600 6.47 -10.08 35.72
CA SER A 600 7.25 -11.32 35.75
C SER A 600 7.07 -12.01 37.10
N SER A 601 6.89 -13.34 37.09
CA SER A 601 6.81 -14.12 38.34
C SER A 601 8.10 -14.11 39.15
N ILE A 602 9.26 -13.87 38.51
CA ILE A 602 10.57 -13.78 39.17
C ILE A 602 10.97 -12.34 39.53
N MET A 603 10.39 -11.33 38.87
CA MET A 603 10.63 -9.91 39.11
C MET A 603 9.31 -9.13 39.18
N PRO A 604 8.59 -9.17 40.32
CA PRO A 604 7.25 -8.59 40.47
C PRO A 604 7.18 -7.08 40.25
N GLN A 605 8.30 -6.37 40.43
CA GLN A 605 8.42 -4.93 40.20
C GLN A 605 8.53 -4.54 38.72
N LYS A 606 8.81 -5.50 37.82
CA LYS A 606 9.01 -5.25 36.41
C LYS A 606 7.64 -5.09 35.73
N LYS A 607 7.34 -3.88 35.24
CA LYS A 607 6.14 -3.58 34.46
C LYS A 607 6.48 -3.62 32.97
N ASN A 608 6.02 -4.66 32.27
CA ASN A 608 6.31 -4.80 30.85
C ASN A 608 5.13 -4.28 29.99
N PRO A 609 5.41 -3.62 28.86
CA PRO A 609 4.40 -3.18 27.89
C PRO A 609 3.92 -4.35 26.98
N ASP A 610 3.84 -5.58 27.49
CA ASP A 610 3.46 -6.78 26.72
C ASP A 610 2.17 -6.59 25.88
N PRO A 611 1.12 -5.87 26.33
CA PRO A 611 -0.03 -5.60 25.47
C PRO A 611 0.32 -4.90 24.16
N MET A 612 1.27 -3.95 24.18
CA MET A 612 1.73 -3.26 22.97
C MET A 612 2.69 -4.11 22.13
N GLU A 613 3.45 -5.02 22.76
CA GLU A 613 4.21 -6.04 22.02
C GLU A 613 3.26 -6.96 21.23
N LEU A 614 2.12 -7.33 21.84
CA LEU A 614 1.07 -8.11 21.18
C LEU A 614 0.35 -7.32 20.10
N VAL A 615 0.07 -6.02 20.28
CA VAL A 615 -0.47 -5.14 19.21
C VAL A 615 0.47 -5.17 18.01
N ARG A 616 1.77 -4.95 18.24
CA ARG A 616 2.79 -5.04 17.20
C ARG A 616 2.80 -6.40 16.51
N GLY A 617 2.73 -7.50 17.25
CA GLY A 617 2.71 -8.86 16.70
C GLY A 617 1.43 -9.19 15.93
N LYS A 618 0.27 -8.77 16.42
CA LYS A 618 -1.06 -9.05 15.83
C LYS A 618 -1.27 -8.38 14.48
N SER A 619 -0.53 -7.31 14.17
CA SER A 619 -0.55 -6.71 12.82
C SER A 619 -0.24 -7.71 11.71
N ALA A 620 0.66 -8.67 11.96
CA ALA A 620 1.00 -9.73 10.99
C ALA A 620 -0.17 -10.67 10.69
N ARG A 621 -1.13 -10.82 11.62
CA ARG A 621 -2.34 -11.62 11.42
C ARG A 621 -3.27 -10.94 10.41
N VAL A 622 -3.50 -9.64 10.57
CA VAL A 622 -4.33 -8.82 9.67
C VAL A 622 -3.72 -8.76 8.26
N VAL A 623 -2.41 -8.51 8.16
CA VAL A 623 -1.70 -8.57 6.87
C VAL A 623 -1.81 -9.97 6.26
N GLY A 624 -1.63 -11.02 7.06
CA GLY A 624 -1.78 -12.40 6.62
C GLY A 624 -3.17 -12.73 6.10
N ASP A 625 -4.23 -12.16 6.69
CA ASP A 625 -5.60 -12.37 6.22
C ASP A 625 -5.86 -11.75 4.85
N LEU A 626 -5.30 -10.57 4.57
CA LEU A 626 -5.31 -9.99 3.22
C LEU A 626 -4.57 -10.89 2.22
N VAL A 627 -3.35 -11.30 2.55
CA VAL A 627 -2.51 -12.13 1.67
C VAL A 627 -3.17 -13.48 1.39
N LYS A 628 -3.72 -14.15 2.41
CA LYS A 628 -4.48 -15.39 2.23
C LYS A 628 -5.58 -15.23 1.20
N LEU A 629 -6.35 -14.13 1.29
CA LEU A 629 -7.45 -13.91 0.36
C LEU A 629 -6.97 -13.58 -1.05
N GLN A 630 -5.92 -12.77 -1.19
CA GLN A 630 -5.30 -12.49 -2.50
C GLN A 630 -4.81 -13.78 -3.19
N LEU A 631 -4.26 -14.73 -2.43
CA LEU A 631 -3.84 -16.03 -2.94
C LEU A 631 -5.00 -16.99 -3.23
N ALA A 632 -6.10 -16.86 -2.47
CA ALA A 632 -7.28 -17.69 -2.61
C ALA A 632 -8.30 -17.15 -3.62
N HIS A 633 -7.99 -16.06 -4.34
CA HIS A 633 -8.95 -15.33 -5.18
C HIS A 633 -9.69 -16.20 -6.22
N HIS A 634 -9.12 -17.33 -6.65
CA HIS A 634 -9.77 -18.28 -7.57
C HIS A 634 -10.77 -19.25 -6.91
N HIS A 635 -10.84 -19.26 -5.57
CA HIS A 635 -11.74 -20.10 -4.80
C HIS A 635 -12.93 -19.24 -4.36
N GLY A 636 -14.16 -19.65 -4.71
CA GLY A 636 -15.35 -18.81 -4.54
C GLY A 636 -15.59 -18.28 -3.12
N LEU A 637 -16.51 -17.30 -3.01
CA LEU A 637 -16.82 -16.41 -1.86
C LEU A 637 -16.95 -17.03 -0.44
N GLN A 638 -16.88 -18.35 -0.29
CA GLN A 638 -16.88 -18.99 1.03
C GLN A 638 -15.56 -18.81 1.79
N VAL A 639 -14.43 -18.64 1.07
CA VAL A 639 -13.10 -18.51 1.69
C VAL A 639 -12.87 -17.12 2.30
N ASP A 640 -13.71 -16.14 1.96
CA ASP A 640 -13.58 -14.73 2.35
C ASP A 640 -13.92 -14.50 3.83
N LYS A 641 -14.86 -15.28 4.37
CA LYS A 641 -15.48 -15.01 5.68
C LYS A 641 -14.50 -15.14 6.84
N GLU A 642 -13.66 -16.18 6.84
CA GLU A 642 -12.73 -16.44 7.94
C GLU A 642 -11.65 -15.35 8.02
N PRO A 643 -10.91 -15.00 6.94
CA PRO A 643 -9.97 -13.88 6.96
C PRO A 643 -10.61 -12.56 7.39
N VAL A 644 -11.81 -12.25 6.92
CA VAL A 644 -12.51 -11.01 7.27
C VAL A 644 -12.89 -10.96 8.74
N THR A 645 -13.54 -12.02 9.25
CA THR A 645 -13.97 -12.06 10.64
C THR A 645 -12.78 -12.04 11.61
N ASP A 646 -11.69 -12.70 11.25
CA ASP A 646 -10.45 -12.71 12.03
C ASP A 646 -9.76 -11.33 12.04
N SER A 647 -9.69 -10.68 10.88
CA SER A 647 -9.15 -9.32 10.71
C SER A 647 -9.93 -8.31 11.56
N VAL A 648 -11.27 -8.31 11.49
CA VAL A 648 -12.14 -7.43 12.28
C VAL A 648 -11.92 -7.62 13.78
N LYS A 649 -11.96 -8.87 14.25
CA LYS A 649 -11.74 -9.18 15.68
C LYS A 649 -10.35 -8.73 16.14
N THR A 650 -9.35 -8.90 15.29
CA THR A 650 -7.96 -8.54 15.61
C THR A 650 -7.78 -7.04 15.69
N ILE A 651 -8.30 -6.28 14.72
CA ILE A 651 -8.23 -4.81 14.68
C ILE A 651 -8.96 -4.19 15.87
N ILE A 652 -10.18 -4.63 16.18
CA ILE A 652 -10.92 -4.14 17.34
C ILE A 652 -10.09 -4.33 18.61
N GLY A 653 -9.56 -5.53 18.84
CA GLY A 653 -8.73 -5.78 20.02
C GLY A 653 -7.43 -4.96 20.04
N MET A 654 -6.81 -4.70 18.89
CA MET A 654 -5.62 -3.83 18.80
C MET A 654 -5.96 -2.38 19.15
N LEU A 655 -7.08 -1.85 18.66
CA LEU A 655 -7.54 -0.49 18.93
C LEU A 655 -7.93 -0.32 20.40
N GLU A 656 -8.68 -1.27 20.97
CA GLU A 656 -9.05 -1.27 22.39
C GLU A 656 -7.83 -1.25 23.31
N VAL A 657 -6.88 -2.17 23.09
CA VAL A 657 -5.65 -2.24 23.89
C VAL A 657 -4.83 -0.96 23.75
N SER A 658 -4.68 -0.43 22.54
CA SER A 658 -3.93 0.81 22.31
C SER A 658 -4.60 2.01 23.01
N ALA A 659 -5.94 2.06 23.01
CA ALA A 659 -6.70 3.14 23.65
C ALA A 659 -6.61 3.06 25.19
N GLU A 660 -6.67 1.85 25.75
CA GLU A 660 -6.46 1.62 27.19
C GLU A 660 -5.03 1.97 27.60
N PHE A 661 -4.04 1.57 26.80
CA PHE A 661 -2.64 1.89 27.07
C PHE A 661 -2.40 3.40 27.03
N ALA A 662 -2.92 4.11 26.02
CA ALA A 662 -2.83 5.56 25.91
C ALA A 662 -3.35 6.30 27.15
N GLN A 663 -4.42 5.79 27.77
CA GLN A 663 -5.02 6.38 28.98
C GLN A 663 -4.23 6.11 30.26
N ASN A 664 -3.43 5.03 30.26
CA ASN A 664 -2.82 4.46 31.45
C ASN A 664 -1.28 4.51 31.46
N ILE A 665 -0.67 5.29 30.57
CA ILE A 665 0.77 5.58 30.59
C ILE A 665 1.08 6.94 31.23
N THR A 666 2.26 7.02 31.85
CA THR A 666 2.84 8.26 32.36
C THR A 666 4.22 8.49 31.76
N TYR A 667 4.51 9.73 31.35
CA TYR A 667 5.81 10.11 30.81
C TYR A 667 6.75 10.58 31.92
N SER A 668 7.98 10.08 31.91
CA SER A 668 9.04 10.47 32.83
C SER A 668 9.75 11.73 32.35
N GLN A 669 9.28 12.89 32.83
CA GLN A 669 9.86 14.19 32.45
C GLN A 669 11.36 14.28 32.80
N ASP A 670 11.78 13.71 33.93
CA ASP A 670 13.20 13.70 34.34
C ASP A 670 14.08 12.91 33.36
N ARG A 671 13.65 11.71 32.95
CA ARG A 671 14.40 10.88 32.00
C ARG A 671 14.45 11.53 30.61
N ILE A 672 13.31 12.07 30.15
CA ILE A 672 13.22 12.79 28.89
C ILE A 672 14.15 14.01 28.89
N GLN A 673 14.09 14.85 29.92
CA GLN A 673 14.93 16.05 30.01
C GLN A 673 16.42 15.71 30.01
N LYS A 674 16.84 14.65 30.70
CA LYS A 674 18.23 14.17 30.70
C LYS A 674 18.69 13.62 29.35
N SER A 675 17.76 13.20 28.50
CA SER A 675 18.07 12.67 27.16
C SER A 675 18.22 13.76 26.10
N LEU A 676 17.75 14.99 26.36
CA LEU A 676 17.86 16.12 25.43
C LEU A 676 19.31 16.62 25.35
N PRO A 677 19.78 17.02 24.15
CA PRO A 677 21.10 17.62 24.00
C PRO A 677 21.20 18.96 24.75
N ALA A 678 22.41 19.27 25.24
CA ALA A 678 22.66 20.51 25.99
C ALA A 678 22.33 21.75 25.13
N GLY A 679 21.45 22.62 25.64
CA GLY A 679 21.08 23.88 24.98
C GLY A 679 19.96 23.80 23.93
N HIS A 680 19.35 22.62 23.71
CA HIS A 680 18.28 22.39 22.72
C HIS A 680 18.61 22.79 21.25
N LEU A 681 19.85 23.15 20.95
CA LEU A 681 20.29 23.57 19.64
C LEU A 681 20.88 22.38 18.89
N ASP A 682 20.22 21.96 17.82
CA ASP A 682 20.81 21.09 16.81
C ASP A 682 21.33 21.90 15.61
N ALA A 683 22.00 21.24 14.68
CA ALA A 683 22.61 21.89 13.52
C ALA A 683 21.59 22.66 12.66
N THR A 684 20.35 22.16 12.57
CA THR A 684 19.24 22.80 11.84
C THR A 684 18.85 24.13 12.47
N THR A 685 18.69 24.16 13.79
CA THR A 685 18.34 25.39 14.51
C THR A 685 19.47 26.43 14.44
N LEU A 686 20.73 25.98 14.46
CA LEU A 686 21.89 26.85 14.23
C LEU A 686 21.93 27.39 12.79
N ALA A 687 21.62 26.57 11.80
CA ALA A 687 21.56 26.99 10.40
C ALA A 687 20.46 28.05 10.19
N ASP A 688 19.25 27.82 10.71
CA ASP A 688 18.14 28.78 10.67
C ASP A 688 18.53 30.12 11.33
N TYR A 689 19.20 30.08 12.49
CA TYR A 689 19.72 31.27 13.16
C TYR A 689 20.76 32.03 12.32
N LEU A 690 21.68 31.31 11.67
CA LEU A 690 22.71 31.92 10.83
C LEU A 690 22.11 32.57 9.58
N VAL A 691 21.11 31.95 8.97
CA VAL A 691 20.35 32.53 7.85
C VAL A 691 19.69 33.83 8.30
N HIS A 692 18.99 33.83 9.45
CA HIS A 692 18.38 35.04 10.01
C HIS A 692 19.33 36.20 10.28
N LYS A 693 20.62 35.93 10.48
CA LYS A 693 21.64 36.96 10.71
C LYS A 693 22.27 37.47 9.40
N ALA A 694 22.15 36.70 8.32
CA ALA A 694 22.75 36.98 7.02
C ALA A 694 21.79 37.66 6.04
N SER A 695 20.47 37.45 6.19
CA SER A 695 19.41 38.28 5.60
C SER A 695 19.20 39.57 6.39
#